data_AF-A0A363T694-F1
#
_entry.id   AF-A0A363T694-F1
#
_cell.length_a   1.000
_cell.length_b   1.000
_cell.length_c   1.000
_cell.angle_alpha   90.00
_cell.angle_beta   90.00
_cell.angle_gamma   90.00
#
_symmetry.space_group_name_H-M   'P 1'
#
loop_
_entity.id
_entity.type
_entity.pdbx_description
1 polymer ?
#
loop_
_entity_poly.entity_id
_entity_poly.type
_entity_poly.pdbx_seq_one_letter_code
_entity_poly.pdbx_strand_id
1 'polypeptide(L)'
;MNYKKYLYVGLLLIGLALAIAACSSPATPTVVPTVQECPTCPEAPACPTAEPCPTPVVLVPEIEAAWAGSGHADSTAEAFRHWDGDDPQEVPTGCAQCHSDTGFEDFVGADGSTPGVVDAAQPVSNGITCEACHNEVAVALDTVTFPSGVAVNDLGPEARCVACHTGRASGSSIDNAIATNVLTDTLDTVSADLRFTNIHYFAAAATQYGTVTGGGYQYADQTYDGKFLHADNLNTCISCHDQHTLEIKVELCQECHSNVASAEDLVKIRMNGSTEDYNGNGDTTEGIAAELTGLQDVTLKAIQAYAKEVAKAPVAYDPATYPYFINDTNDNGVVDAEESSADGAAYASWTARMLKAAYNYQLSVKDPGAYAHNAKYVIELLYDSIADLNTQLSTPIDMTAMHRIDAGHFAATEMAFRDWDAEGEVPATCSKCHSAAGLPLFVKEAAASSDKVTGVTIAQPVSQGFECQTCHDVTQFPATYTVAGAKFPSGAVLTFGEGAPANLCITCHQGRESTVSVNKAIGDLPADTVSADLRFRNPHYFGAGATLFGTEAKGAYEFTGKDYLGHHAHVDAGQSCVTCHDSHELGVNTELCLACHPGNQGPETIRMGTTDYDGDANTTEGIYDEVATEAELLYAAIQKYANDVAKSPLVYAGSSYPYFFIDTNANGSADPEEMTRDNAFASWTPNLLRAAYNYQWVQKDPGAFVHNGKYILQVLYDSIQAVRGDVTTLTRPPVAAP
;
A
#
# COMPACT_ATOMS: atom_id res chain seq x y z
N MET A 1 -30.13 -55.68 -1.36
CA MET A 1 -29.66 -55.51 0.04
C MET A 1 -28.23 -54.99 0.00
N ASN A 2 -28.00 -53.77 0.47
CA ASN A 2 -26.81 -52.98 0.13
C ASN A 2 -25.73 -53.11 1.22
N TYR A 3 -24.94 -54.19 1.16
CA TYR A 3 -23.91 -54.56 2.15
C TYR A 3 -22.81 -53.49 2.33
N LYS A 4 -22.59 -52.61 1.34
CA LYS A 4 -21.57 -51.55 1.42
C LYS A 4 -21.88 -50.49 2.49
N LYS A 5 -23.16 -50.14 2.74
CA LYS A 5 -23.53 -49.12 3.75
C LYS A 5 -23.24 -49.59 5.19
N TYR A 6 -23.38 -50.88 5.48
CA TYR A 6 -23.10 -51.42 6.81
C TYR A 6 -21.60 -51.56 7.10
N LEU A 7 -20.77 -51.68 6.05
CA LEU A 7 -19.32 -51.76 6.19
C LEU A 7 -18.72 -50.41 6.61
N TYR A 8 -19.23 -49.30 6.05
CA TYR A 8 -18.78 -47.95 6.41
C TYR A 8 -19.23 -47.53 7.82
N VAL A 9 -20.46 -47.88 8.22
CA VAL A 9 -20.94 -47.62 9.59
C VAL A 9 -20.17 -48.46 10.62
N GLY A 10 -19.81 -49.70 10.28
CA GLY A 10 -18.97 -50.55 11.13
C GLY A 10 -17.56 -50.00 11.32
N LEU A 11 -16.92 -49.52 10.25
CA LEU A 11 -15.58 -48.91 10.32
C LEU A 11 -15.58 -47.60 11.13
N LEU A 12 -16.65 -46.80 11.03
CA LEU A 12 -16.78 -45.55 11.74
C LEU A 12 -16.98 -45.76 13.25
N LEU A 13 -17.73 -46.80 13.64
CA LEU A 13 -17.91 -47.18 15.05
C LEU A 13 -16.64 -47.79 15.66
N ILE A 14 -15.82 -48.51 14.89
CA ILE A 14 -14.52 -49.02 15.33
C ILE A 14 -13.51 -47.87 15.52
N GLY A 15 -13.50 -46.89 14.61
CA GLY A 15 -12.66 -45.69 14.74
C GLY A 15 -13.00 -44.86 15.99
N LEU A 16 -14.29 -44.71 16.29
CA LEU A 16 -14.74 -43.98 17.48
C LEU A 16 -14.40 -44.71 18.79
N ALA A 17 -14.46 -46.05 18.79
CA ALA A 17 -14.07 -46.86 19.95
C ALA A 17 -12.55 -46.82 20.22
N LEU A 18 -11.73 -46.73 19.18
CA LEU A 18 -10.26 -46.61 19.30
C LEU A 18 -9.83 -45.21 19.80
N ALA A 19 -10.57 -44.16 19.46
CA ALA A 19 -10.32 -42.81 19.96
C ALA A 19 -10.62 -42.67 21.47
N ILE A 20 -11.62 -43.39 21.99
CA ILE A 20 -12.01 -43.35 23.41
C ILE A 20 -11.03 -44.16 24.28
N ALA A 21 -10.38 -45.20 23.74
CA ALA A 21 -9.38 -46.00 24.46
C ALA A 21 -8.01 -45.30 24.63
N ALA A 22 -7.71 -44.27 23.81
CA ALA A 22 -6.44 -43.55 23.86
C ALA A 22 -6.36 -42.47 24.97
N CYS A 23 -7.48 -42.13 25.62
CA CYS A 23 -7.55 -41.09 26.64
C CYS A 23 -7.53 -41.61 28.10
N SER A 24 -7.28 -42.90 28.33
CA SER A 24 -7.19 -43.47 29.68
C SER A 24 -5.78 -44.00 29.97
N SER A 25 -4.83 -43.10 30.27
CA SER A 25 -3.57 -43.47 30.92
C SER A 25 -3.66 -43.17 32.43
N PRO A 26 -3.35 -44.13 33.32
CA PRO A 26 -3.31 -43.88 34.75
C PRO A 26 -2.08 -43.04 35.13
N ALA A 27 -2.25 -42.17 36.13
CA ALA A 27 -1.18 -41.32 36.66
C ALA A 27 -0.06 -42.16 37.30
N THR A 28 1.18 -41.87 36.93
CA THR A 28 2.40 -42.42 37.52
C THR A 28 2.54 -41.97 38.99
N PRO A 29 2.88 -42.85 39.95
CA PRO A 29 3.07 -42.43 41.34
C PRO A 29 4.39 -41.67 41.48
N THR A 30 4.29 -40.41 41.89
CA THR A 30 5.43 -39.58 42.25
C THR A 30 6.02 -40.03 43.58
N VAL A 31 7.31 -40.32 43.60
CA VAL A 31 8.08 -40.62 44.80
C VAL A 31 8.19 -39.34 45.64
N VAL A 32 7.68 -39.38 46.87
CA VAL A 32 7.76 -38.28 47.84
C VAL A 32 9.17 -38.26 48.45
N PRO A 33 9.93 -37.15 48.36
CA PRO A 33 11.16 -36.99 49.13
C PRO A 33 10.83 -36.85 50.62
N THR A 34 11.61 -37.53 51.46
CA THR A 34 11.62 -37.40 52.91
C THR A 34 11.71 -35.94 53.35
N VAL A 35 10.76 -35.52 54.19
CA VAL A 35 10.65 -34.17 54.74
C VAL A 35 11.81 -33.91 55.69
N GLN A 36 12.67 -32.96 55.34
CA GLN A 36 13.56 -32.30 56.28
C GLN A 36 12.73 -31.34 57.13
N GLU A 37 12.83 -31.44 58.47
CA GLU A 37 12.13 -30.53 59.37
C GLU A 37 12.47 -29.08 59.04
N CYS A 38 11.44 -28.30 58.70
CA CYS A 38 11.57 -26.86 58.52
C CYS A 38 11.96 -26.21 59.85
N PRO A 39 12.96 -25.31 59.89
CA PRO A 39 13.15 -24.44 61.04
C PRO A 39 11.88 -23.63 61.27
N THR A 40 11.51 -23.47 62.55
CA THR A 40 10.37 -22.65 62.97
C THR A 40 10.47 -21.26 62.36
N CYS A 41 9.51 -20.91 61.51
CA CYS A 41 9.39 -19.56 60.97
C CYS A 41 9.25 -18.55 62.13
N PRO A 42 10.01 -17.45 62.14
CA PRO A 42 9.71 -16.34 63.03
C PRO A 42 8.30 -15.81 62.75
N GLU A 43 7.66 -15.29 63.80
CA GLU A 43 6.32 -14.70 63.75
C GLU A 43 6.24 -13.69 62.60
N ALA A 44 5.25 -13.86 61.72
CA ALA A 44 5.08 -12.98 60.57
C ALA A 44 4.95 -11.53 61.07
N PRO A 45 5.68 -10.56 60.49
CA PRO A 45 5.46 -9.16 60.80
C PRO A 45 3.99 -8.84 60.54
N ALA A 46 3.37 -8.08 61.44
CA ALA A 46 2.01 -7.59 61.22
C ALA A 46 1.94 -6.98 59.82
N CYS A 47 0.93 -7.37 59.03
CA CYS A 47 0.69 -6.79 57.72
C CYS A 47 0.76 -5.26 57.86
N PRO A 48 1.56 -4.56 57.02
CA PRO A 48 1.48 -3.12 57.01
C PRO A 48 0.02 -2.75 56.79
N THR A 49 -0.50 -1.87 57.64
CA THR A 49 -1.77 -1.18 57.39
C THR A 49 -1.76 -0.75 55.93
N ALA A 50 -2.75 -1.19 55.15
CA ALA A 50 -2.89 -0.77 53.76
C ALA A 50 -2.72 0.75 53.74
N GLU A 51 -1.75 1.24 52.98
CA GLU A 51 -1.69 2.67 52.72
C GLU A 51 -3.06 3.05 52.16
N PRO A 52 -3.73 4.07 52.74
CA PRO A 52 -4.94 4.58 52.12
C PRO A 52 -4.61 4.86 50.65
N CYS A 53 -5.45 4.40 49.73
CA CYS A 53 -5.34 4.78 48.32
C CYS A 53 -5.05 6.29 48.30
N PRO A 54 -3.98 6.75 47.62
CA PRO A 54 -3.71 8.17 47.56
C PRO A 54 -4.98 8.85 47.07
N THR A 55 -5.60 9.63 47.95
CA THR A 55 -6.66 10.56 47.55
C THR A 55 -6.07 11.37 46.40
N PRO A 56 -6.73 11.47 45.22
CA PRO A 56 -6.18 12.21 44.10
C PRO A 56 -5.74 13.59 44.57
N VAL A 57 -4.43 13.79 44.63
CA VAL A 57 -3.84 15.06 45.04
C VAL A 57 -3.93 15.94 43.80
N VAL A 58 -4.93 16.83 43.74
CA VAL A 58 -4.98 17.97 42.82
C VAL A 58 -4.72 17.61 41.34
N LEU A 59 -5.51 16.70 40.74
CA LEU A 59 -5.44 16.41 39.29
C LEU A 59 -6.67 16.91 38.52
N VAL A 60 -7.86 16.86 39.13
CA VAL A 60 -9.12 17.30 38.51
C VAL A 60 -9.13 18.79 38.18
N PRO A 61 -8.69 19.71 39.07
CA PRO A 61 -8.72 21.14 38.76
C PRO A 61 -7.79 21.54 37.61
N GLU A 62 -6.67 20.83 37.40
CA GLU A 62 -5.74 21.09 36.30
C GLU A 62 -6.32 20.60 34.97
N ILE A 63 -6.98 19.43 34.97
CA ILE A 63 -7.69 18.89 33.80
C ILE A 63 -8.90 19.76 33.43
N GLU A 64 -9.68 20.20 34.42
CA GLU A 64 -10.81 21.12 34.21
C GLU A 64 -10.33 22.47 33.65
N ALA A 65 -9.19 22.98 34.15
CA ALA A 65 -8.59 24.20 33.62
C ALA A 65 -8.07 24.02 32.19
N ALA A 66 -7.47 22.87 31.87
CA ALA A 66 -7.05 22.51 30.52
C ALA A 66 -8.26 22.45 29.56
N TRP A 67 -9.32 21.74 29.95
CA TRP A 67 -10.55 21.63 29.16
C TRP A 67 -11.21 22.99 28.93
N ALA A 68 -11.27 23.84 29.97
CA ALA A 68 -11.87 25.17 29.87
C ALA A 68 -11.15 26.09 28.85
N GLY A 69 -9.89 25.80 28.51
CA GLY A 69 -9.14 26.48 27.46
C GLY A 69 -9.30 25.87 26.05
N SER A 70 -9.96 24.71 25.94
CA SER A 70 -10.10 23.97 24.68
C SER A 70 -11.21 24.52 23.79
N GLY A 71 -11.13 24.24 22.49
CA GLY A 71 -12.17 24.60 21.52
C GLY A 71 -13.54 23.95 21.80
N HIS A 72 -13.57 22.79 22.47
CA HIS A 72 -14.83 22.13 22.85
C HIS A 72 -15.52 22.80 24.04
N ALA A 73 -14.80 23.55 24.88
CA ALA A 73 -15.38 24.32 25.98
C ALA A 73 -15.64 25.79 25.62
N ASP A 74 -15.34 26.21 24.38
CA ASP A 74 -15.55 27.59 23.95
C ASP A 74 -17.05 27.90 23.83
N SER A 75 -17.59 28.46 24.91
CA SER A 75 -18.98 28.91 25.00
C SER A 75 -19.38 30.00 24.00
N THR A 76 -18.43 30.55 23.24
CA THR A 76 -18.66 31.55 22.19
C THR A 76 -18.52 30.99 20.78
N ALA A 77 -18.08 29.74 20.63
CA ALA A 77 -17.84 29.14 19.32
C ALA A 77 -19.15 28.97 18.54
N GLU A 78 -19.11 29.32 17.25
CA GLU A 78 -20.23 29.17 16.32
C GLU A 78 -20.79 27.75 16.33
N ALA A 79 -19.92 26.74 16.48
CA ALA A 79 -20.31 25.34 16.58
C ALA A 79 -21.37 25.08 17.67
N PHE A 80 -21.37 25.81 18.77
CA PHE A 80 -22.34 25.59 19.86
C PHE A 80 -23.39 26.68 19.94
N ARG A 81 -23.16 27.86 19.34
CA ARG A 81 -24.04 29.03 19.49
C ARG A 81 -24.89 29.35 18.26
N HIS A 82 -24.73 28.61 17.16
CA HIS A 82 -25.46 28.83 15.89
C HIS A 82 -26.97 29.01 16.07
N TRP A 83 -27.60 28.20 16.94
CA TRP A 83 -29.04 28.16 17.15
C TRP A 83 -29.56 29.11 18.25
N ASP A 84 -28.72 30.03 18.77
CA ASP A 84 -29.13 30.99 19.81
C ASP A 84 -30.28 31.92 19.40
N GLY A 85 -30.37 32.19 18.09
CA GLY A 85 -31.40 33.06 17.52
C GLY A 85 -32.68 32.33 17.11
N ASP A 86 -32.71 30.99 17.20
CA ASP A 86 -33.83 30.18 16.72
C ASP A 86 -34.97 30.09 17.75
N ASP A 87 -36.19 29.81 17.27
CA ASP A 87 -37.39 29.63 18.10
C ASP A 87 -38.12 28.33 17.70
N PRO A 88 -38.07 27.26 18.54
CA PRO A 88 -37.37 27.18 19.83
C PRO A 88 -35.83 27.21 19.70
N GLN A 89 -35.16 27.69 20.76
CA GLN A 89 -33.70 27.72 20.86
C GLN A 89 -33.16 26.31 21.14
N GLU A 90 -33.02 25.50 20.10
CA GLU A 90 -32.59 24.10 20.19
C GLU A 90 -31.69 23.70 19.02
N VAL A 91 -30.78 22.78 19.29
CA VAL A 91 -29.94 22.12 18.29
C VAL A 91 -30.75 20.99 17.63
N PRO A 92 -30.98 21.01 16.31
CA PRO A 92 -31.74 19.97 15.63
C PRO A 92 -31.09 18.59 15.75
N THR A 93 -31.89 17.52 15.69
CA THR A 93 -31.43 16.11 15.80
C THR A 93 -30.23 15.80 14.89
N GLY A 94 -30.27 16.27 13.64
CA GLY A 94 -29.21 16.04 12.66
C GLY A 94 -27.88 16.76 12.92
N CYS A 95 -27.83 17.62 13.95
CA CYS A 95 -26.66 18.40 14.36
C CYS A 95 -26.26 18.10 15.82
N ALA A 96 -27.22 17.71 16.67
CA ALA A 96 -27.02 17.65 18.11
C ALA A 96 -25.96 16.63 18.57
N GLN A 97 -25.71 15.55 17.82
CA GLN A 97 -24.67 14.56 18.15
C GLN A 97 -23.29 15.19 18.42
N CYS A 98 -22.92 16.22 17.65
CA CYS A 98 -21.58 16.84 17.74
C CYS A 98 -21.62 18.27 18.31
N HIS A 99 -22.81 18.86 18.42
CA HIS A 99 -23.00 20.27 18.76
C HIS A 99 -23.75 20.48 20.09
N SER A 100 -24.03 19.40 20.81
CA SER A 100 -24.63 19.42 22.14
C SER A 100 -24.13 18.26 22.98
N ASP A 101 -23.81 18.55 24.26
CA ASP A 101 -23.44 17.55 25.26
C ASP A 101 -24.51 16.45 25.40
N THR A 102 -25.77 16.86 25.59
CA THR A 102 -26.90 15.93 25.71
C THR A 102 -27.23 15.23 24.40
N GLY A 103 -26.89 15.84 23.26
CA GLY A 103 -27.02 15.19 21.96
C GLY A 103 -26.01 14.07 21.73
N PHE A 104 -24.79 14.20 22.23
CA PHE A 104 -23.84 13.10 22.23
C PHE A 104 -24.28 11.98 23.18
N GLU A 105 -24.78 12.33 24.37
CA GLU A 105 -25.31 11.36 25.34
C GLU A 105 -26.50 10.57 24.78
N ASP A 106 -27.44 11.24 24.12
CA ASP A 106 -28.54 10.62 23.38
C ASP A 106 -27.98 9.70 22.28
N PHE A 107 -27.06 10.19 21.44
CA PHE A 107 -26.47 9.38 20.38
C PHE A 107 -25.82 8.09 20.89
N VAL A 108 -25.08 8.13 22.00
CA VAL A 108 -24.47 6.91 22.56
C VAL A 108 -25.45 6.08 23.38
N GLY A 109 -26.62 6.62 23.76
CA GLY A 109 -27.62 6.01 24.62
C GLY A 109 -27.29 6.09 26.12
N ALA A 110 -26.51 7.08 26.53
CA ALA A 110 -26.16 7.31 27.94
C ALA A 110 -27.36 7.77 28.78
N ASP A 111 -28.34 8.42 28.16
CA ASP A 111 -29.61 8.85 28.78
C ASP A 111 -30.70 7.75 28.78
N GLY A 112 -30.39 6.58 28.21
CA GLY A 112 -31.31 5.46 28.05
C GLY A 112 -32.08 5.44 26.72
N SER A 113 -31.76 6.34 25.78
CA SER A 113 -32.28 6.34 24.41
C SER A 113 -31.69 5.18 23.58
N THR A 114 -32.04 5.14 22.29
CA THR A 114 -31.55 4.09 21.38
C THR A 114 -30.18 4.48 20.82
N PRO A 115 -29.11 3.70 21.06
CA PRO A 115 -27.78 4.04 20.55
C PRO A 115 -27.73 4.17 19.02
N GLY A 116 -26.91 5.10 18.54
CA GLY A 116 -26.66 5.39 17.14
C GLY A 116 -27.62 6.39 16.50
N VAL A 117 -28.55 6.98 17.27
CA VAL A 117 -29.54 7.95 16.78
C VAL A 117 -29.71 9.03 17.84
N VAL A 118 -29.83 10.29 17.39
CA VAL A 118 -30.35 11.38 18.23
C VAL A 118 -31.85 11.47 17.97
N ASP A 119 -32.67 11.17 18.97
CA ASP A 119 -34.11 10.99 18.78
C ASP A 119 -34.93 12.28 18.95
N ALA A 120 -34.36 13.30 19.58
CA ALA A 120 -34.98 14.61 19.79
C ALA A 120 -34.02 15.78 19.57
N ALA A 121 -34.57 16.97 19.27
CA ALA A 121 -33.78 18.20 19.29
C ALA A 121 -33.30 18.46 20.71
N GLN A 122 -32.08 18.99 20.84
CA GLN A 122 -31.38 19.10 22.11
C GLN A 122 -31.18 20.55 22.50
N PRO A 123 -31.12 20.89 23.80
CA PRO A 123 -30.84 22.26 24.22
C PRO A 123 -29.50 22.76 23.66
N VAL A 124 -29.45 24.06 23.34
CA VAL A 124 -28.19 24.73 23.05
C VAL A 124 -27.27 24.66 24.26
N SER A 125 -26.00 24.32 24.02
CA SER A 125 -24.98 24.14 25.06
C SER A 125 -23.95 25.28 25.05
N ASN A 126 -23.13 25.34 26.10
CA ASN A 126 -21.96 26.23 26.17
C ASN A 126 -20.69 25.44 25.87
N GLY A 127 -20.73 24.59 24.85
CA GLY A 127 -19.70 23.60 24.56
C GLY A 127 -20.04 22.19 25.08
N ILE A 128 -19.11 21.27 24.85
CA ILE A 128 -19.16 19.89 25.32
C ILE A 128 -18.63 19.82 26.75
N THR A 129 -19.29 19.06 27.62
CA THR A 129 -18.90 18.92 29.02
C THR A 129 -18.13 17.62 29.25
N CYS A 130 -17.64 17.44 30.48
CA CYS A 130 -16.97 16.20 30.88
C CYS A 130 -17.91 14.99 30.75
N GLU A 131 -19.22 15.17 30.98
CA GLU A 131 -20.19 14.08 31.10
C GLU A 131 -20.43 13.37 29.76
N ALA A 132 -20.40 14.09 28.62
CA ALA A 132 -20.49 13.47 27.29
C ALA A 132 -19.45 12.35 27.09
N CYS A 133 -18.21 12.55 27.55
CA CYS A 133 -17.12 11.59 27.35
C CYS A 133 -16.86 10.68 28.56
N HIS A 134 -17.20 11.13 29.77
CA HIS A 134 -16.94 10.43 31.03
C HIS A 134 -18.22 9.86 31.67
N ASN A 135 -18.90 9.00 30.91
CA ASN A 135 -19.99 8.17 31.41
C ASN A 135 -19.78 6.69 31.06
N GLU A 136 -20.51 5.78 31.69
CA GLU A 136 -20.33 4.32 31.54
C GLU A 136 -20.44 3.88 30.06
N VAL A 137 -21.35 4.49 29.30
CA VAL A 137 -21.65 4.12 27.92
C VAL A 137 -20.57 4.67 26.96
N ALA A 138 -20.21 5.95 27.08
CA ALA A 138 -19.17 6.58 26.25
C ALA A 138 -17.77 5.99 26.49
N VAL A 139 -17.47 5.54 27.71
CA VAL A 139 -16.20 4.85 28.02
C VAL A 139 -16.16 3.45 27.41
N ALA A 140 -17.31 2.79 27.28
CA ALA A 140 -17.45 1.47 26.67
C ALA A 140 -17.59 1.51 25.13
N LEU A 141 -17.70 2.69 24.53
CA LEU A 141 -17.81 2.85 23.08
C LEU A 141 -16.52 2.36 22.40
N ASP A 142 -16.68 1.44 21.44
CA ASP A 142 -15.57 0.78 20.74
C ASP A 142 -15.81 0.64 19.23
N THR A 143 -17.02 0.94 18.78
CA THR A 143 -17.44 0.85 17.37
C THR A 143 -18.12 2.14 16.92
N VAL A 144 -17.78 2.63 15.73
CA VAL A 144 -18.45 3.77 15.09
C VAL A 144 -18.82 3.41 13.65
N THR A 145 -20.04 3.76 13.23
CA THR A 145 -20.50 3.62 11.84
C THR A 145 -20.32 4.94 11.09
N PHE A 146 -19.58 4.90 10.00
CA PHE A 146 -19.31 6.06 9.14
C PHE A 146 -20.50 6.32 8.19
N PRO A 147 -20.60 7.53 7.58
CA PRO A 147 -21.64 7.84 6.60
C PRO A 147 -21.72 6.89 5.40
N SER A 148 -20.64 6.18 5.09
CA SER A 148 -20.62 5.12 4.07
C SER A 148 -21.41 3.85 4.46
N GLY A 149 -21.76 3.71 5.74
CA GLY A 149 -22.35 2.51 6.34
C GLY A 149 -21.31 1.52 6.88
N VAL A 150 -20.01 1.79 6.71
CA VAL A 150 -18.94 0.94 7.26
C VAL A 150 -18.85 1.16 8.78
N ALA A 151 -18.84 0.06 9.54
CA ALA A 151 -18.55 0.06 10.96
C ALA A 151 -17.07 -0.24 11.21
N VAL A 152 -16.37 0.67 11.88
CA VAL A 152 -15.01 0.46 12.37
C VAL A 152 -15.10 0.05 13.84
N ASN A 153 -14.45 -1.06 14.18
CA ASN A 153 -14.45 -1.66 15.53
C ASN A 153 -13.06 -1.53 16.16
N ASP A 154 -12.93 -1.96 17.42
CA ASP A 154 -11.68 -1.99 18.18
C ASP A 154 -11.00 -0.61 18.26
N LEU A 155 -11.80 0.47 18.26
CA LEU A 155 -11.32 1.86 18.34
C LEU A 155 -10.79 2.19 19.74
N GLY A 156 -11.30 1.50 20.76
CA GLY A 156 -11.04 1.81 22.15
C GLY A 156 -11.35 3.28 22.47
N PRO A 157 -10.49 3.97 23.23
CA PRO A 157 -10.75 5.33 23.68
C PRO A 157 -11.00 6.39 22.59
N GLU A 158 -10.49 6.22 21.37
CA GLU A 158 -10.67 7.22 20.31
C GLU A 158 -12.07 7.20 19.70
N ALA A 159 -12.89 6.17 19.99
CA ALA A 159 -14.24 6.04 19.46
C ALA A 159 -15.10 7.27 19.77
N ARG A 160 -14.89 7.92 20.93
CA ARG A 160 -15.57 9.16 21.32
C ARG A 160 -15.25 10.32 20.38
N CYS A 161 -14.01 10.43 19.94
CA CYS A 161 -13.57 11.44 18.97
C CYS A 161 -14.12 11.09 17.57
N VAL A 162 -13.94 9.83 17.16
CA VAL A 162 -14.34 9.34 15.85
C VAL A 162 -15.84 9.51 15.63
N ALA A 163 -16.66 9.28 16.66
CA ALA A 163 -18.12 9.44 16.59
C ALA A 163 -18.56 10.80 16.06
N CYS A 164 -17.81 11.89 16.30
CA CYS A 164 -18.14 13.21 15.77
C CYS A 164 -17.34 13.57 14.51
N HIS A 165 -16.11 13.08 14.39
CA HIS A 165 -15.16 13.44 13.33
C HIS A 165 -15.20 12.51 12.11
N THR A 166 -16.28 11.75 11.90
CA THR A 166 -16.51 10.91 10.71
C THR A 166 -16.89 11.70 9.45
N GLY A 167 -17.18 12.99 9.58
CA GLY A 167 -17.92 13.73 8.55
C GLY A 167 -19.40 13.32 8.47
N ARG A 168 -20.17 13.97 7.59
CA ARG A 168 -21.62 13.77 7.40
C ARG A 168 -22.01 13.18 6.04
N ALA A 169 -21.03 12.88 5.20
CA ALA A 169 -21.22 12.29 3.88
C ALA A 169 -20.03 11.38 3.54
N SER A 170 -20.14 10.68 2.42
CA SER A 170 -19.16 9.74 1.88
C SER A 170 -19.22 9.75 0.36
N GLY A 171 -18.28 9.09 -0.31
CA GLY A 171 -18.39 8.84 -1.76
C GLY A 171 -19.73 8.21 -2.17
N SER A 172 -20.25 7.27 -1.37
CA SER A 172 -21.55 6.65 -1.62
C SER A 172 -22.74 7.61 -1.53
N SER A 173 -22.61 8.72 -0.78
CA SER A 173 -23.62 9.77 -0.75
C SER A 173 -23.72 10.48 -2.12
N ILE A 174 -22.59 10.67 -2.79
CA ILE A 174 -22.50 11.26 -4.12
C ILE A 174 -23.05 10.30 -5.18
N ASP A 175 -22.68 9.01 -5.12
CA ASP A 175 -23.23 8.01 -6.03
C ASP A 175 -24.76 7.92 -5.91
N ASN A 176 -25.29 7.94 -4.69
CA ASN A 176 -26.74 7.96 -4.45
C ASN A 176 -27.41 9.22 -5.01
N ALA A 177 -26.78 10.39 -4.82
CA ALA A 177 -27.28 11.65 -5.37
C ALA A 177 -27.31 11.62 -6.91
N ILE A 178 -26.27 11.07 -7.55
CA ILE A 178 -26.19 10.95 -9.02
C ILE A 178 -27.22 9.94 -9.52
N ALA A 179 -27.29 8.75 -8.94
CA ALA A 179 -28.20 7.69 -9.35
C ALA A 179 -29.68 8.10 -9.22
N THR A 180 -30.01 8.97 -8.27
CA THR A 180 -31.37 9.47 -8.04
C THR A 180 -31.75 10.62 -8.98
N ASN A 181 -30.82 11.54 -9.25
CA ASN A 181 -31.11 12.85 -9.84
C ASN A 181 -30.57 13.04 -11.26
N VAL A 182 -29.94 12.02 -11.84
CA VAL A 182 -29.32 12.07 -13.16
C VAL A 182 -29.64 10.79 -13.93
N LEU A 183 -29.97 10.92 -15.22
CA LEU A 183 -29.97 9.78 -16.13
C LEU A 183 -28.50 9.40 -16.38
N THR A 184 -28.13 8.17 -16.05
CA THR A 184 -26.73 7.66 -15.99
C THR A 184 -25.88 7.90 -17.24
N ASP A 185 -26.48 8.27 -18.35
CA ASP A 185 -25.84 8.40 -19.67
C ASP A 185 -25.36 9.84 -19.98
N THR A 186 -25.55 10.82 -19.08
CA THR A 186 -25.11 12.22 -19.31
C THR A 186 -24.44 12.84 -18.07
N LEU A 187 -23.21 12.41 -17.74
CA LEU A 187 -22.47 12.94 -16.58
C LEU A 187 -22.15 14.44 -16.66
N ASP A 188 -22.16 14.99 -17.88
CA ASP A 188 -21.70 16.34 -18.20
C ASP A 188 -22.86 17.33 -18.43
N THR A 189 -24.10 16.87 -18.24
CA THR A 189 -25.29 17.72 -18.36
C THR A 189 -25.67 18.29 -16.99
N VAL A 190 -25.94 19.60 -16.94
CA VAL A 190 -26.42 20.26 -15.73
C VAL A 190 -27.77 19.67 -15.32
N SER A 191 -27.88 19.24 -14.07
CA SER A 191 -29.14 18.78 -13.48
C SER A 191 -29.64 19.77 -12.44
N ALA A 192 -30.88 20.22 -12.60
CA ALA A 192 -31.55 21.09 -11.62
C ALA A 192 -31.89 20.37 -10.32
N ASP A 193 -31.70 19.04 -10.24
CA ASP A 193 -31.95 18.21 -9.06
C ASP A 193 -30.67 17.90 -8.27
N LEU A 194 -29.48 18.09 -8.87
CA LEU A 194 -28.22 17.95 -8.16
C LEU A 194 -27.94 19.13 -7.24
N ARG A 195 -27.45 18.83 -6.03
CA ARG A 195 -27.00 19.82 -5.04
C ARG A 195 -25.63 19.42 -4.52
N PHE A 196 -24.86 20.42 -4.10
CA PHE A 196 -23.60 20.18 -3.43
C PHE A 196 -23.83 19.38 -2.13
N THR A 197 -23.04 18.32 -1.96
CA THR A 197 -23.03 17.51 -0.73
C THR A 197 -21.78 17.87 0.05
N ASN A 198 -21.94 18.21 1.33
CA ASN A 198 -20.82 18.63 2.18
C ASN A 198 -20.40 17.49 3.11
N ILE A 199 -19.12 17.12 3.07
CA ILE A 199 -18.47 16.22 4.05
C ILE A 199 -18.56 16.75 5.49
N HIS A 200 -18.72 18.08 5.65
CA HIS A 200 -18.70 18.80 6.92
C HIS A 200 -17.29 18.98 7.51
N TYR A 201 -17.17 19.77 8.58
CA TYR A 201 -15.88 20.23 9.10
C TYR A 201 -15.15 19.16 9.92
N PHE A 202 -13.83 19.20 9.91
CA PHE A 202 -12.95 18.37 10.72
C PHE A 202 -13.27 16.87 10.59
N ALA A 203 -13.49 16.39 9.37
CA ALA A 203 -13.74 14.98 9.07
C ALA A 203 -12.44 14.14 9.15
N ALA A 204 -11.61 14.40 10.16
CA ALA A 204 -10.27 13.84 10.34
C ALA A 204 -10.28 12.30 10.36
N ALA A 205 -11.29 11.68 10.97
CA ALA A 205 -11.40 10.22 10.97
C ALA A 205 -11.68 9.68 9.56
N ALA A 206 -12.52 10.37 8.77
CA ALA A 206 -12.77 9.96 7.39
C ALA A 206 -11.52 10.07 6.51
N THR A 207 -10.70 11.11 6.71
CA THR A 207 -9.40 11.25 6.06
C THR A 207 -8.44 10.15 6.50
N GLN A 208 -8.23 9.99 7.82
CA GLN A 208 -7.28 9.03 8.38
C GLN A 208 -7.56 7.60 7.92
N TYR A 209 -8.83 7.18 7.89
CA TYR A 209 -9.22 5.82 7.49
C TYR A 209 -9.25 5.61 5.97
N GLY A 210 -9.21 6.68 5.17
CA GLY A 210 -9.10 6.61 3.72
C GLY A 210 -10.14 5.69 3.08
N THR A 211 -9.68 4.73 2.27
CA THR A 211 -10.55 3.76 1.59
C THR A 211 -11.32 2.82 2.51
N VAL A 212 -10.86 2.61 3.75
CA VAL A 212 -11.57 1.75 4.71
C VAL A 212 -12.98 2.28 4.98
N THR A 213 -13.12 3.60 5.09
CA THR A 213 -14.40 4.27 5.35
C THR A 213 -15.00 4.93 4.12
N GLY A 214 -14.24 5.12 3.05
CA GLY A 214 -14.72 5.74 1.80
C GLY A 214 -15.21 7.17 2.00
N GLY A 215 -14.46 7.96 2.78
CA GLY A 215 -14.81 9.34 3.12
C GLY A 215 -14.88 10.24 1.88
N GLY A 216 -13.89 10.13 0.99
CA GLY A 216 -13.86 10.77 -0.32
C GLY A 216 -14.62 10.01 -1.40
N TYR A 217 -14.82 10.68 -2.54
CA TYR A 217 -15.34 10.06 -3.76
C TYR A 217 -14.22 9.34 -4.53
N GLN A 218 -14.32 8.02 -4.60
CA GLN A 218 -13.35 7.16 -5.26
C GLN A 218 -13.82 6.76 -6.66
N TYR A 219 -12.92 6.80 -7.63
CA TYR A 219 -13.21 6.46 -9.02
C TYR A 219 -13.09 4.93 -9.25
N ALA A 220 -14.03 4.35 -9.99
CA ALA A 220 -14.27 2.90 -10.03
C ALA A 220 -13.08 2.02 -10.51
N ASP A 221 -12.19 2.57 -11.34
CA ASP A 221 -11.02 1.85 -11.87
C ASP A 221 -9.71 2.24 -11.16
N GLN A 222 -9.82 3.01 -10.06
CA GLN A 222 -8.69 3.47 -9.27
C GLN A 222 -8.65 2.76 -7.92
N THR A 223 -7.45 2.57 -7.40
CA THR A 223 -7.23 2.09 -6.02
C THR A 223 -6.75 3.27 -5.17
N TYR A 224 -7.10 3.25 -3.89
CA TYR A 224 -6.85 4.34 -2.96
C TYR A 224 -6.25 3.84 -1.66
N ASP A 225 -5.46 4.69 -1.02
CA ASP A 225 -4.89 4.44 0.29
C ASP A 225 -5.97 4.21 1.35
N GLY A 226 -5.74 3.18 2.18
CA GLY A 226 -6.58 2.88 3.34
C GLY A 226 -6.18 3.65 4.58
N LYS A 227 -6.37 3.03 5.76
CA LYS A 227 -6.01 3.69 7.02
C LYS A 227 -4.53 4.03 7.04
N PHE A 228 -4.20 5.30 7.22
CA PHE A 228 -2.83 5.73 7.43
C PHE A 228 -2.30 5.17 8.75
N LEU A 229 -1.13 4.53 8.68
CA LEU A 229 -0.43 3.96 9.83
C LEU A 229 0.88 4.71 10.02
N HIS A 230 1.03 5.34 11.18
CA HIS A 230 2.25 5.98 11.63
C HIS A 230 3.17 4.96 12.34
N ALA A 231 4.47 5.25 12.36
CA ALA A 231 5.45 4.48 13.10
C ALA A 231 5.12 4.41 14.62
N ASP A 232 5.65 3.39 15.31
CA ASP A 232 5.50 3.16 16.76
C ASP A 232 4.06 3.03 17.27
N ASN A 233 3.13 2.60 16.40
CA ASN A 233 1.71 2.50 16.71
C ASN A 233 1.06 3.83 17.12
N LEU A 234 1.56 4.97 16.62
CA LEU A 234 0.95 6.28 16.76
C LEU A 234 -0.28 6.43 15.82
N ASN A 235 -1.19 5.47 15.89
CA ASN A 235 -2.26 5.22 14.91
C ASN A 235 -3.64 5.69 15.39
N THR A 236 -3.69 6.42 16.50
CA THR A 236 -4.94 6.85 17.12
C THR A 236 -5.00 8.36 17.28
N CYS A 237 -6.20 8.94 17.35
CA CYS A 237 -6.35 10.38 17.59
C CYS A 237 -5.65 10.78 18.89
N ILE A 238 -5.80 9.97 19.93
CA ILE A 238 -5.30 10.26 21.28
C ILE A 238 -3.79 10.00 21.47
N SER A 239 -3.14 9.29 20.54
CA SER A 239 -1.69 9.18 20.57
C SER A 239 -1.03 10.50 20.19
N CYS A 240 -1.65 11.29 19.31
CA CYS A 240 -1.10 12.55 18.82
C CYS A 240 -1.73 13.79 19.49
N HIS A 241 -3.03 13.75 19.80
CA HIS A 241 -3.74 14.85 20.45
C HIS A 241 -3.87 14.64 21.95
N ASP A 242 -3.80 15.73 22.71
CA ASP A 242 -4.23 15.75 24.10
C ASP A 242 -5.76 15.77 24.18
N GLN A 243 -6.31 14.92 25.03
CA GLN A 243 -7.77 14.74 25.13
C GLN A 243 -8.48 15.92 25.81
N HIS A 244 -7.74 16.74 26.57
CA HIS A 244 -8.30 17.83 27.36
C HIS A 244 -7.95 19.21 26.79
N THR A 245 -6.72 19.43 26.31
CA THR A 245 -6.38 20.70 25.63
C THR A 245 -6.79 20.69 24.15
N LEU A 246 -6.94 19.51 23.54
CA LEU A 246 -7.12 19.27 22.10
C LEU A 246 -5.88 19.63 21.25
N GLU A 247 -4.82 20.12 21.89
CA GLU A 247 -3.57 20.48 21.23
C GLU A 247 -2.81 19.21 20.81
N ILE A 248 -1.98 19.38 19.79
CA ILE A 248 -1.08 18.31 19.33
C ILE A 248 0.11 18.23 20.28
N LYS A 249 0.50 17.01 20.66
CA LYS A 249 1.67 16.72 21.51
C LYS A 249 2.96 16.88 20.70
N VAL A 250 3.37 18.13 20.45
CA VAL A 250 4.51 18.45 19.57
C VAL A 250 5.81 17.75 20.01
N GLU A 251 6.00 17.56 21.33
CA GLU A 251 7.18 16.90 21.89
C GLU A 251 7.31 15.46 21.41
N LEU A 252 6.20 14.77 21.14
CA LEU A 252 6.20 13.41 20.58
C LEU A 252 6.72 13.42 19.14
N CYS A 253 6.34 14.41 18.34
CA CYS A 253 6.80 14.54 16.96
C CYS A 253 8.31 14.79 16.90
N GLN A 254 8.86 15.53 17.87
CA GLN A 254 10.28 15.90 17.95
C GLN A 254 11.22 14.71 18.14
N GLU A 255 10.72 13.57 18.61
CA GLU A 255 11.52 12.35 18.77
C GLU A 255 12.06 11.85 17.43
N CYS A 256 11.29 12.04 16.34
CA CYS A 256 11.63 11.57 14.99
C CYS A 256 11.76 12.71 13.97
N HIS A 257 11.03 13.82 14.15
CA HIS A 257 11.02 14.97 13.25
C HIS A 257 11.80 16.14 13.87
N SER A 258 13.13 16.08 13.80
CA SER A 258 14.03 17.04 14.46
C SER A 258 13.86 18.50 14.05
N ASN A 259 13.16 18.77 12.94
CA ASN A 259 12.91 20.12 12.42
C ASN A 259 11.62 20.76 12.95
N VAL A 260 10.89 20.07 13.82
CA VAL A 260 9.63 20.56 14.42
C VAL A 260 9.95 21.23 15.76
N ALA A 261 9.71 22.53 15.89
CA ALA A 261 9.85 23.24 17.17
C ALA A 261 8.48 23.64 17.78
N SER A 262 7.45 23.80 16.95
CA SER A 262 6.08 24.10 17.36
C SER A 262 5.05 23.46 16.44
N ALA A 263 3.76 23.60 16.77
CA ALA A 263 2.66 23.07 15.95
C ALA A 263 2.66 23.65 14.53
N GLU A 264 3.10 24.90 14.35
CA GLU A 264 3.21 25.56 13.05
C GLU A 264 4.30 24.94 12.15
N ASP A 265 5.24 24.19 12.72
CA ASP A 265 6.27 23.49 11.93
C ASP A 265 5.78 22.16 11.37
N LEU A 266 4.65 21.62 11.82
CA LEU A 266 4.13 20.32 11.38
C LEU A 266 3.86 20.28 9.87
N VAL A 267 3.44 21.39 9.28
CA VAL A 267 3.20 21.51 7.82
C VAL A 267 4.49 21.35 6.99
N LYS A 268 5.66 21.51 7.62
CA LYS A 268 6.98 21.36 6.98
C LYS A 268 7.47 19.92 7.01
N ILE A 269 6.76 19.02 7.69
CA ILE A 269 7.16 17.62 7.78
C ILE A 269 7.08 16.99 6.39
N ARG A 270 8.17 16.29 6.05
CA ARG A 270 8.32 15.45 4.87
C ARG A 270 9.17 14.26 5.28
N MET A 271 8.79 13.05 4.85
CA MET A 271 9.54 11.83 5.11
C MET A 271 9.84 11.09 3.80
N ASN A 272 10.83 10.20 3.85
CA ASN A 272 11.29 9.42 2.70
C ASN A 272 10.22 8.53 2.04
N GLY A 273 9.08 8.31 2.71
CA GLY A 273 7.94 7.58 2.14
C GLY A 273 7.05 8.42 1.22
N SER A 274 7.39 9.67 0.97
CA SER A 274 6.60 10.61 0.18
C SER A 274 7.53 11.57 -0.55
N THR A 275 8.39 11.18 -1.48
CA THR A 275 9.41 12.10 -2.07
C THR A 275 9.04 12.63 -3.44
N GLU A 276 7.89 12.21 -3.98
CA GLU A 276 7.41 12.62 -5.29
C GLU A 276 6.93 14.08 -5.33
N ASP A 277 7.02 14.72 -6.49
CA ASP A 277 6.43 16.04 -6.76
C ASP A 277 4.94 15.84 -7.14
N TYR A 278 4.04 15.93 -6.16
CA TYR A 278 2.64 15.59 -6.38
C TYR A 278 1.90 16.71 -7.11
N ASN A 279 2.27 17.97 -6.86
CA ASN A 279 1.64 19.13 -7.49
C ASN A 279 2.29 19.55 -8.82
N GLY A 280 3.46 19.01 -9.16
CA GLY A 280 4.19 19.24 -10.42
C GLY A 280 4.91 20.59 -10.49
N ASN A 281 5.24 21.20 -9.35
CA ASN A 281 5.89 22.53 -9.30
C ASN A 281 7.42 22.48 -9.39
N GLY A 282 8.02 21.30 -9.35
CA GLY A 282 9.46 21.05 -9.40
C GLY A 282 10.19 21.11 -8.05
N ASP A 283 9.49 21.22 -6.92
CA ASP A 283 10.05 21.27 -5.57
C ASP A 283 9.66 20.03 -4.74
N THR A 284 10.53 19.02 -4.72
CA THR A 284 10.36 17.82 -3.89
C THR A 284 10.84 17.97 -2.45
N THR A 285 11.28 19.17 -2.06
CA THR A 285 11.86 19.45 -0.73
C THR A 285 10.89 20.11 0.24
N GLU A 286 9.76 20.61 -0.27
CA GLU A 286 8.71 21.20 0.54
C GLU A 286 7.96 20.15 1.38
N GLY A 287 7.33 20.59 2.46
CA GLY A 287 6.51 19.72 3.32
C GLY A 287 5.31 19.16 2.57
N ILE A 288 4.83 17.98 2.97
CA ILE A 288 3.70 17.32 2.29
C ILE A 288 2.41 18.15 2.32
N ALA A 289 2.28 19.08 3.27
CA ALA A 289 1.17 20.03 3.30
C ALA A 289 1.20 21.01 2.10
N ALA A 290 2.39 21.43 1.66
CA ALA A 290 2.55 22.36 0.55
C ALA A 290 2.27 21.67 -0.79
N GLU A 291 2.68 20.40 -0.95
CA GLU A 291 2.24 19.54 -2.06
C GLU A 291 0.73 19.48 -2.16
N LEU A 292 0.07 19.16 -1.04
CA LEU A 292 -1.38 19.06 -0.97
C LEU A 292 -2.06 20.40 -1.31
N THR A 293 -1.54 21.53 -0.81
CA THR A 293 -2.07 22.88 -1.13
C THR A 293 -1.89 23.21 -2.61
N GLY A 294 -0.73 22.91 -3.19
CA GLY A 294 -0.49 23.12 -4.62
C GLY A 294 -1.46 22.30 -5.47
N LEU A 295 -1.72 21.05 -5.09
CA LEU A 295 -2.67 20.19 -5.79
C LEU A 295 -4.12 20.67 -5.62
N GLN A 296 -4.50 21.15 -4.42
CA GLN A 296 -5.79 21.80 -4.17
C GLN A 296 -6.01 22.99 -5.12
N ASP A 297 -5.02 23.87 -5.28
CA ASP A 297 -5.09 25.01 -6.20
C ASP A 297 -5.33 24.56 -7.65
N VAL A 298 -4.66 23.49 -8.07
CA VAL A 298 -4.83 22.92 -9.42
C VAL A 298 -6.23 22.30 -9.57
N THR A 299 -6.71 21.55 -8.58
CA THR A 299 -8.07 20.97 -8.60
C THR A 299 -9.14 22.05 -8.66
N LEU A 300 -9.02 23.13 -7.88
CA LEU A 300 -9.97 24.24 -7.95
C LEU A 300 -9.99 24.88 -9.33
N LYS A 301 -8.81 25.13 -9.93
CA LYS A 301 -8.71 25.63 -11.31
C LYS A 301 -9.38 24.69 -12.31
N ALA A 302 -9.22 23.38 -12.17
CA ALA A 302 -9.87 22.39 -13.03
C ALA A 302 -11.41 22.45 -12.88
N ILE A 303 -11.92 22.55 -11.65
CA ILE A 303 -13.35 22.71 -11.35
C ILE A 303 -13.89 23.99 -12.01
N GLN A 304 -13.19 25.11 -11.88
CA GLN A 304 -13.58 26.40 -12.46
C GLN A 304 -13.57 26.37 -13.99
N ALA A 305 -12.53 25.80 -14.60
CA ALA A 305 -12.45 25.62 -16.05
C ALA A 305 -13.60 24.77 -16.57
N TYR A 306 -13.91 23.66 -15.89
CA TYR A 306 -15.00 22.77 -16.26
C TYR A 306 -16.37 23.45 -16.09
N ALA A 307 -16.59 24.17 -14.99
CA ALA A 307 -17.83 24.90 -14.72
C ALA A 307 -18.13 25.91 -15.84
N LYS A 308 -17.12 26.65 -16.26
CA LYS A 308 -17.21 27.61 -17.36
C LYS A 308 -17.40 26.96 -18.72
N GLU A 309 -16.59 25.96 -19.05
CA GLU A 309 -16.56 25.38 -20.39
C GLU A 309 -17.69 24.37 -20.63
N VAL A 310 -17.95 23.49 -19.66
CA VAL A 310 -18.87 22.36 -19.83
C VAL A 310 -20.23 22.70 -19.23
N ALA A 311 -20.28 23.10 -17.95
CA ALA A 311 -21.54 23.47 -17.29
C ALA A 311 -22.10 24.83 -17.77
N LYS A 312 -21.30 25.64 -18.48
CA LYS A 312 -21.64 26.98 -18.98
C LYS A 312 -22.04 27.97 -17.88
N ALA A 313 -21.54 27.75 -16.66
CA ALA A 313 -21.80 28.57 -15.49
C ALA A 313 -20.55 28.61 -14.62
N PRO A 314 -19.78 29.72 -14.59
CA PRO A 314 -18.60 29.85 -13.75
C PRO A 314 -18.92 29.73 -12.26
N VAL A 315 -17.95 29.28 -11.47
CA VAL A 315 -18.09 29.02 -10.04
C VAL A 315 -16.93 29.66 -9.27
N ALA A 316 -17.24 30.24 -8.13
CA ALA A 316 -16.27 30.68 -7.14
C ALA A 316 -16.35 29.79 -5.90
N TYR A 317 -15.23 29.63 -5.21
CA TYR A 317 -15.17 28.89 -3.95
C TYR A 317 -14.56 29.74 -2.84
N ASP A 318 -15.17 29.68 -1.66
CA ASP A 318 -14.58 30.21 -0.42
C ASP A 318 -14.86 29.23 0.74
N PRO A 319 -13.83 28.70 1.42
CA PRO A 319 -14.04 27.81 2.55
C PRO A 319 -14.76 28.48 3.73
N ALA A 320 -14.72 29.81 3.87
CA ALA A 320 -15.31 30.54 4.98
C ALA A 320 -16.76 31.03 4.72
N THR A 321 -17.20 31.08 3.46
CA THR A 321 -18.50 31.67 3.09
C THR A 321 -19.48 30.58 2.65
N TYR A 322 -20.46 30.22 3.50
CA TYR A 322 -21.54 29.30 3.11
C TYR A 322 -22.38 29.90 1.96
N PRO A 323 -22.73 29.14 0.89
CA PRO A 323 -22.65 27.68 0.72
C PRO A 323 -21.37 27.15 0.04
N TYR A 324 -20.25 27.86 0.22
CA TYR A 324 -18.89 27.60 -0.28
C TYR A 324 -18.74 27.79 -1.77
N PHE A 325 -19.54 27.08 -2.56
CA PHE A 325 -19.59 27.23 -4.01
C PHE A 325 -20.67 28.23 -4.39
N ILE A 326 -20.25 29.35 -5.01
CA ILE A 326 -21.08 30.50 -5.34
C ILE A 326 -21.07 30.70 -6.86
N ASN A 327 -22.19 31.17 -7.41
CA ASN A 327 -22.25 31.57 -8.83
C ASN A 327 -21.30 32.74 -9.06
N ASP A 328 -20.26 32.51 -9.86
CA ASP A 328 -19.29 33.53 -10.25
C ASP A 328 -19.79 34.23 -11.51
N THR A 329 -20.50 35.34 -11.30
CA THR A 329 -21.17 36.09 -12.35
C THR A 329 -20.22 36.95 -13.17
N ASN A 330 -19.05 37.26 -12.62
CA ASN A 330 -18.04 38.08 -13.27
C ASN A 330 -16.84 37.27 -13.82
N ASP A 331 -16.81 35.95 -13.58
CA ASP A 331 -15.85 34.98 -14.10
C ASP A 331 -14.40 35.28 -13.66
N ASN A 332 -14.23 35.71 -12.41
CA ASN A 332 -12.92 36.01 -11.81
C ASN A 332 -12.37 34.88 -10.92
N GLY A 333 -13.17 33.84 -10.65
CA GLY A 333 -12.80 32.67 -9.85
C GLY A 333 -12.70 32.92 -8.34
N VAL A 334 -13.15 34.05 -7.82
CA VAL A 334 -13.13 34.37 -6.38
C VAL A 334 -14.53 34.77 -5.89
N VAL A 335 -14.82 34.56 -4.61
CA VAL A 335 -16.11 34.94 -4.05
C VAL A 335 -16.13 36.44 -3.74
N ASP A 336 -16.95 37.18 -4.47
CA ASP A 336 -17.18 38.61 -4.22
C ASP A 336 -18.33 38.86 -3.23
N ALA A 337 -18.29 39.99 -2.53
CA ALA A 337 -19.33 40.38 -1.56
C ALA A 337 -20.71 40.55 -2.23
N GLU A 338 -20.74 41.06 -3.45
CA GLU A 338 -21.94 41.24 -4.24
C GLU A 338 -22.56 39.91 -4.68
N GLU A 339 -21.73 38.89 -4.94
CA GLU A 339 -22.18 37.57 -5.41
C GLU A 339 -22.64 36.69 -4.24
N SER A 340 -21.87 36.69 -3.15
CA SER A 340 -22.21 35.94 -1.93
C SER A 340 -23.49 36.45 -1.23
N SER A 341 -23.81 37.74 -1.38
CA SER A 341 -25.04 38.32 -0.83
C SER A 341 -26.24 38.33 -1.79
N ALA A 342 -26.05 37.86 -3.03
CA ALA A 342 -27.11 37.82 -4.04
C ALA A 342 -28.19 36.79 -3.71
N ASP A 343 -29.42 37.07 -4.15
CA ASP A 343 -30.49 36.07 -4.10
C ASP A 343 -30.16 34.91 -5.05
N GLY A 344 -30.14 33.68 -4.52
CA GLY A 344 -29.66 32.51 -5.27
C GLY A 344 -28.13 32.45 -5.46
N ALA A 345 -27.34 33.04 -4.54
CA ALA A 345 -25.87 32.98 -4.57
C ALA A 345 -25.30 31.56 -4.71
N ALA A 346 -25.99 30.55 -4.15
CA ALA A 346 -25.57 29.16 -4.19
C ALA A 346 -25.36 28.65 -5.63
N TYR A 347 -24.22 28.01 -5.89
CA TYR A 347 -23.98 27.38 -7.17
C TYR A 347 -25.00 26.26 -7.41
N ALA A 348 -25.70 26.32 -8.55
CA ALA A 348 -26.80 25.40 -8.86
C ALA A 348 -26.59 24.59 -10.15
N SER A 349 -25.59 24.94 -10.96
CA SER A 349 -25.34 24.34 -12.28
C SER A 349 -24.49 23.07 -12.20
N TRP A 350 -24.82 22.18 -11.26
CA TRP A 350 -24.05 20.96 -11.03
C TRP A 350 -24.24 19.94 -12.15
N THR A 351 -23.12 19.41 -12.64
CA THR A 351 -23.07 18.16 -13.41
C THR A 351 -22.65 17.02 -12.48
N ALA A 352 -22.96 15.77 -12.83
CA ALA A 352 -22.56 14.63 -12.03
C ALA A 352 -21.03 14.52 -11.91
N ARG A 353 -20.29 14.83 -12.99
CA ARG A 353 -18.83 14.82 -12.98
C ARG A 353 -18.24 15.87 -12.03
N MET A 354 -18.69 17.12 -12.17
CA MET A 354 -18.22 18.23 -11.35
C MET A 354 -18.52 18.03 -9.86
N LEU A 355 -19.66 17.43 -9.53
CA LEU A 355 -20.04 17.17 -8.14
C LEU A 355 -19.04 16.25 -7.42
N LYS A 356 -18.50 15.25 -8.11
CA LYS A 356 -17.47 14.33 -7.59
C LYS A 356 -16.19 15.10 -7.22
N ALA A 357 -15.68 15.90 -8.16
CA ALA A 357 -14.49 16.71 -7.96
C ALA A 357 -14.67 17.77 -6.85
N ALA A 358 -15.81 18.46 -6.83
CA ALA A 358 -16.11 19.45 -5.80
C ALA A 358 -16.23 18.85 -4.40
N TYR A 359 -16.75 17.61 -4.29
CA TYR A 359 -16.80 16.88 -3.03
C TYR A 359 -15.40 16.53 -2.51
N ASN A 360 -14.53 15.99 -3.38
CA ASN A 360 -13.14 15.68 -3.02
C ASN A 360 -12.35 16.92 -2.63
N TYR A 361 -12.52 18.01 -3.38
CA TYR A 361 -11.90 19.29 -3.05
C TYR A 361 -12.38 19.80 -1.67
N GLN A 362 -13.67 19.75 -1.38
CA GLN A 362 -14.20 20.14 -0.07
C GLN A 362 -13.60 19.28 1.05
N LEU A 363 -13.53 17.95 0.90
CA LEU A 363 -12.91 17.07 1.89
C LEU A 363 -11.47 17.47 2.18
N SER A 364 -10.69 17.76 1.14
CA SER A 364 -9.28 18.17 1.31
C SER A 364 -9.13 19.48 2.10
N VAL A 365 -10.08 20.42 1.98
CA VAL A 365 -10.03 21.74 2.62
C VAL A 365 -10.68 21.74 4.01
N LYS A 366 -11.63 20.82 4.27
CA LYS A 366 -12.37 20.74 5.53
C LYS A 366 -11.71 19.87 6.60
N ASP A 367 -10.59 19.24 6.29
CA ASP A 367 -9.67 18.68 7.27
C ASP A 367 -8.34 19.44 7.26
N PRO A 368 -8.14 20.41 8.18
CA PRO A 368 -6.89 21.16 8.27
C PRO A 368 -5.67 20.29 8.58
N GLY A 369 -5.87 19.09 9.14
CA GLY A 369 -4.83 18.12 9.46
C GLY A 369 -4.63 17.06 8.37
N ALA A 370 -5.26 17.19 7.18
CA ALA A 370 -5.22 16.18 6.13
C ALA A 370 -3.78 15.76 5.75
N TYR A 371 -2.84 16.70 5.79
CA TYR A 371 -1.42 16.47 5.52
C TYR A 371 -0.76 15.49 6.51
N ALA A 372 -1.30 15.34 7.72
CA ALA A 372 -0.82 14.42 8.74
C ALA A 372 -1.74 13.21 8.91
N HIS A 373 -3.04 13.36 8.69
CA HIS A 373 -4.02 12.28 8.84
C HIS A 373 -3.91 11.24 7.72
N ASN A 374 -3.84 11.67 6.45
CA ASN A 374 -3.67 10.78 5.29
C ASN A 374 -3.45 11.58 3.99
N ALA A 375 -2.29 12.25 3.86
CA ALA A 375 -2.04 13.15 2.73
C ALA A 375 -2.15 12.42 1.38
N LYS A 376 -1.63 11.19 1.30
CA LYS A 376 -1.58 10.37 0.09
C LYS A 376 -2.97 10.05 -0.44
N TYR A 377 -3.87 9.58 0.43
CA TYR A 377 -5.27 9.37 0.07
C TYR A 377 -5.93 10.63 -0.51
N VAL A 378 -5.69 11.79 0.10
CA VAL A 378 -6.27 13.05 -0.39
C VAL A 378 -5.64 13.47 -1.72
N ILE A 379 -4.33 13.29 -1.90
CA ILE A 379 -3.62 13.55 -3.15
C ILE A 379 -4.20 12.70 -4.29
N GLU A 380 -4.43 11.41 -4.07
CA GLU A 380 -5.03 10.51 -5.06
C GLU A 380 -6.43 10.99 -5.49
N LEU A 381 -7.27 11.37 -4.53
CA LEU A 381 -8.61 11.89 -4.80
C LEU A 381 -8.56 13.17 -5.66
N LEU A 382 -7.66 14.09 -5.33
CA LEU A 382 -7.52 15.37 -6.04
C LEU A 382 -6.93 15.18 -7.44
N TYR A 383 -5.91 14.34 -7.58
CA TYR A 383 -5.31 13.96 -8.86
C TYR A 383 -6.37 13.35 -9.78
N ASP A 384 -7.11 12.35 -9.30
CA ASP A 384 -8.13 11.67 -10.10
C ASP A 384 -9.31 12.59 -10.43
N SER A 385 -9.63 13.54 -9.55
CA SER A 385 -10.64 14.58 -9.84
C SER A 385 -10.22 15.47 -11.01
N ILE A 386 -8.95 15.87 -11.09
CA ILE A 386 -8.41 16.65 -12.22
C ILE A 386 -8.44 15.78 -13.50
N ALA A 387 -7.99 14.53 -13.42
CA ALA A 387 -7.97 13.61 -14.56
C ALA A 387 -9.37 13.38 -15.13
N ASP A 388 -10.38 13.21 -14.28
CA ASP A 388 -11.78 13.02 -14.67
C ASP A 388 -12.33 14.26 -15.39
N LEU A 389 -12.14 15.45 -14.84
CA LEU A 389 -12.57 16.72 -15.45
C LEU A 389 -11.86 16.97 -16.80
N ASN A 390 -10.57 16.65 -16.88
CA ASN A 390 -9.75 16.78 -18.08
C ASN A 390 -10.31 16.02 -19.30
N THR A 391 -11.09 14.96 -19.10
CA THR A 391 -11.71 14.22 -20.20
C THR A 391 -12.70 15.05 -21.04
N GLN A 392 -13.20 16.16 -20.50
CA GLN A 392 -14.20 17.02 -21.16
C GLN A 392 -13.69 18.41 -21.51
N LEU A 393 -12.51 18.81 -21.04
CA LEU A 393 -11.94 20.12 -21.30
C LEU A 393 -11.32 20.16 -22.71
N SER A 394 -11.61 21.22 -23.47
CA SER A 394 -10.98 21.47 -24.77
C SER A 394 -9.47 21.73 -24.64
N THR A 395 -9.05 22.29 -23.51
CA THR A 395 -7.64 22.45 -23.11
C THR A 395 -7.48 21.84 -21.72
N PRO A 396 -7.07 20.57 -21.62
CA PRO A 396 -6.83 19.91 -20.35
C PRO A 396 -5.78 20.64 -19.50
N ILE A 397 -5.94 20.58 -18.17
CA ILE A 397 -4.88 20.92 -17.22
C ILE A 397 -3.72 19.97 -17.45
N ASP A 398 -2.51 20.50 -17.61
CA ASP A 398 -1.31 19.69 -17.76
C ASP A 398 -0.96 19.02 -16.43
N MET A 399 -0.96 17.69 -16.43
CA MET A 399 -0.62 16.85 -15.27
C MET A 399 0.68 16.08 -15.49
N THR A 400 1.43 16.34 -16.57
CA THR A 400 2.59 15.53 -16.95
C THR A 400 3.75 15.56 -15.95
N ALA A 401 3.81 16.60 -15.11
CA ALA A 401 4.79 16.73 -14.03
C ALA A 401 4.24 16.29 -12.66
N MET A 402 2.94 16.05 -12.53
CA MET A 402 2.30 15.67 -11.27
C MET A 402 2.43 14.17 -11.02
N HIS A 403 2.58 13.80 -9.76
CA HIS A 403 2.58 12.40 -9.33
C HIS A 403 1.33 12.07 -8.54
N ARG A 404 0.75 10.89 -8.84
CA ARG A 404 -0.39 10.34 -8.10
C ARG A 404 0.05 9.40 -6.97
N ILE A 405 1.08 8.60 -7.23
CA ILE A 405 1.48 7.44 -6.43
C ILE A 405 2.95 7.61 -6.05
N ASP A 406 3.34 7.09 -4.88
CA ASP A 406 4.72 7.06 -4.40
C ASP A 406 5.63 6.10 -5.16
N ALA A 407 6.94 6.23 -4.89
CA ALA A 407 7.94 5.25 -5.27
C ALA A 407 7.65 3.85 -4.70
N GLY A 408 7.50 2.87 -5.60
CA GLY A 408 7.50 1.41 -5.39
C GLY A 408 7.12 0.89 -3.99
N HIS A 409 8.08 0.79 -3.07
CA HIS A 409 7.85 0.24 -1.73
C HIS A 409 6.79 1.00 -0.91
N PHE A 410 6.56 2.26 -1.21
CA PHE A 410 5.55 3.12 -0.56
C PHE A 410 4.27 3.28 -1.39
N ALA A 411 4.22 2.68 -2.59
CA ALA A 411 3.11 2.73 -3.53
C ALA A 411 1.96 1.80 -3.10
N ALA A 412 1.23 2.20 -2.06
CA ALA A 412 0.23 1.38 -1.39
C ALA A 412 -0.95 0.96 -2.29
N THR A 413 -1.24 1.71 -3.35
CA THR A 413 -2.30 1.39 -4.33
C THR A 413 -1.87 0.43 -5.43
N GLU A 414 -0.60 0.03 -5.46
CA GLU A 414 -0.09 -0.88 -6.48
C GLU A 414 -0.40 -2.35 -6.16
N MET A 415 -0.46 -3.18 -7.20
CA MET A 415 -0.79 -4.61 -7.11
C MET A 415 0.06 -5.35 -6.08
N ALA A 416 1.31 -4.94 -5.89
CA ALA A 416 2.21 -5.53 -4.90
C ALA A 416 1.64 -5.53 -3.47
N PHE A 417 0.73 -4.62 -3.13
CA PHE A 417 0.10 -4.53 -1.82
C PHE A 417 -1.40 -4.81 -1.84
N ARG A 418 -2.02 -4.89 -3.04
CA ARG A 418 -3.47 -5.00 -3.22
C ARG A 418 -3.97 -6.36 -3.68
N ASP A 419 -3.07 -7.27 -4.09
CA ASP A 419 -3.44 -8.61 -4.59
C ASP A 419 -4.29 -9.41 -3.59
N TRP A 420 -4.20 -9.13 -2.28
CA TRP A 420 -4.87 -9.88 -1.22
C TRP A 420 -5.94 -9.10 -0.44
N ASP A 421 -6.40 -7.96 -0.97
CA ASP A 421 -7.41 -7.15 -0.29
C ASP A 421 -8.72 -7.93 -0.06
N ALA A 422 -9.11 -8.78 -1.01
CA ALA A 422 -10.32 -9.60 -0.92
C ALA A 422 -10.20 -10.70 0.14
N GLU A 423 -9.01 -11.24 0.36
CA GLU A 423 -8.70 -12.23 1.39
C GLU A 423 -8.54 -11.59 2.77
N GLY A 424 -8.21 -10.30 2.84
CA GLY A 424 -7.99 -9.53 4.07
C GLY A 424 -6.64 -9.79 4.75
N GLU A 425 -5.81 -10.67 4.20
CA GLU A 425 -4.46 -10.95 4.69
C GLU A 425 -3.53 -11.40 3.55
N VAL A 426 -2.27 -10.98 3.64
CA VAL A 426 -1.21 -11.46 2.77
C VAL A 426 -0.78 -12.85 3.23
N PRO A 427 -0.86 -13.89 2.38
CA PRO A 427 -0.58 -15.26 2.78
C PRO A 427 0.89 -15.45 3.15
N ALA A 428 1.17 -16.43 4.01
CA ALA A 428 2.50 -16.70 4.55
C ALA A 428 3.62 -16.81 3.50
N THR A 429 3.33 -17.34 2.31
CA THR A 429 4.34 -17.48 1.25
C THR A 429 4.73 -16.17 0.56
N CYS A 430 3.94 -15.11 0.76
CA CYS A 430 4.08 -13.80 0.12
C CYS A 430 4.39 -12.70 1.14
N SER A 431 3.94 -12.86 2.39
CA SER A 431 3.98 -11.83 3.42
C SER A 431 5.35 -11.24 3.68
N LYS A 432 6.42 -12.02 3.56
CA LYS A 432 7.80 -11.53 3.73
C LYS A 432 8.11 -10.27 2.92
N CYS A 433 7.58 -10.17 1.69
CA CYS A 433 7.93 -9.10 0.76
C CYS A 433 6.74 -8.24 0.33
N HIS A 434 5.55 -8.52 0.85
CA HIS A 434 4.31 -7.84 0.44
C HIS A 434 3.48 -7.36 1.64
N SER A 435 4.06 -7.34 2.84
CA SER A 435 3.43 -6.77 4.03
C SER A 435 4.46 -6.00 4.86
N ALA A 436 4.03 -4.98 5.58
CA ALA A 436 4.90 -4.17 6.43
C ALA A 436 5.59 -4.97 7.56
N ALA A 437 4.93 -6.01 8.08
CA ALA A 437 5.41 -6.81 9.22
C ALA A 437 6.15 -8.10 8.83
N GLY A 438 6.05 -8.54 7.57
CA GLY A 438 6.57 -9.83 7.14
C GLY A 438 8.10 -9.93 7.15
N LEU A 439 8.79 -8.90 6.65
CA LEU A 439 10.26 -8.85 6.65
C LEU A 439 10.83 -8.77 8.09
N PRO A 440 10.34 -7.88 8.98
CA PRO A 440 10.77 -7.84 10.38
C PRO A 440 10.65 -9.20 11.08
N LEU A 441 9.49 -9.89 10.92
CA LEU A 441 9.31 -11.23 11.48
C LEU A 441 10.33 -12.21 10.90
N PHE A 442 10.50 -12.21 9.58
CA PHE A 442 11.44 -13.12 8.93
C PHE A 442 12.86 -12.93 9.44
N VAL A 443 13.34 -11.68 9.54
CA VAL A 443 14.70 -11.37 9.99
C VAL A 443 14.90 -11.75 11.46
N LYS A 444 13.93 -11.44 12.32
CA LYS A 444 13.96 -11.81 13.73
C LYS A 444 14.11 -13.32 13.92
N GLU A 445 13.29 -14.10 13.23
CA GLU A 445 13.33 -15.56 13.31
C GLU A 445 14.58 -16.15 12.63
N ALA A 446 15.04 -15.52 11.54
CA ALA A 446 16.29 -15.90 10.89
C ALA A 446 17.48 -15.73 11.83
N ALA A 447 17.56 -14.63 12.58
CA ALA A 447 18.60 -14.40 13.58
C ALA A 447 18.61 -15.46 14.70
N ALA A 448 17.45 -16.02 15.04
CA ALA A 448 17.31 -17.10 16.01
C ALA A 448 17.66 -18.49 15.45
N SER A 449 17.59 -18.67 14.13
CA SER A 449 17.85 -19.96 13.48
C SER A 449 19.32 -20.40 13.57
N SER A 450 19.59 -21.68 13.28
CA SER A 450 20.94 -22.23 13.30
C SER A 450 21.81 -21.77 12.13
N ASP A 451 21.22 -21.46 10.98
CA ASP A 451 21.95 -20.99 9.78
C ASP A 451 21.94 -19.46 9.62
N LYS A 452 21.25 -18.74 10.52
CA LYS A 452 21.17 -17.27 10.57
C LYS A 452 20.50 -16.60 9.38
N VAL A 453 19.96 -17.38 8.44
CA VAL A 453 19.37 -16.88 7.19
C VAL A 453 18.01 -17.51 6.87
N THR A 454 17.62 -18.57 7.58
CA THR A 454 16.29 -19.19 7.46
C THR A 454 15.33 -18.60 8.50
N GLY A 455 14.41 -17.74 8.06
CA GLY A 455 13.33 -17.19 8.88
C GLY A 455 12.02 -17.96 8.78
N VAL A 456 11.01 -17.48 9.51
CA VAL A 456 9.63 -17.98 9.48
C VAL A 456 8.74 -16.92 8.81
N THR A 457 7.77 -17.38 8.04
CA THR A 457 6.71 -16.53 7.50
C THR A 457 5.35 -17.08 7.92
N ILE A 458 4.43 -16.17 8.26
CA ILE A 458 3.02 -16.45 8.56
C ILE A 458 2.17 -15.44 7.79
N ALA A 459 0.85 -15.67 7.70
CA ALA A 459 -0.04 -14.67 7.14
C ALA A 459 0.07 -13.36 7.91
N GLN A 460 0.03 -12.23 7.20
CA GLN A 460 0.16 -10.90 7.77
C GLN A 460 -0.99 -10.02 7.29
N PRO A 461 -1.40 -9.00 8.05
CA PRO A 461 -2.36 -8.02 7.57
C PRO A 461 -1.89 -7.38 6.26
N VAL A 462 -2.87 -7.02 5.42
CA VAL A 462 -2.64 -6.14 4.28
C VAL A 462 -2.13 -4.78 4.79
N SER A 463 -1.07 -4.24 4.19
CA SER A 463 -0.47 -2.97 4.58
C SER A 463 -0.60 -1.90 3.49
N GLN A 464 -0.50 -0.63 3.87
CA GLN A 464 -0.50 0.50 2.94
C GLN A 464 0.93 0.77 2.46
N GLY A 465 1.50 -0.18 1.71
CA GLY A 465 2.92 -0.17 1.37
C GLY A 465 3.80 -0.72 2.51
N PHE A 466 5.10 -0.48 2.42
CA PHE A 466 6.04 -0.70 3.51
C PHE A 466 6.08 0.49 4.46
N GLU A 467 6.36 0.20 5.73
CA GLU A 467 6.55 1.19 6.77
C GLU A 467 8.06 1.36 7.02
N CYS A 468 8.45 2.45 7.70
CA CYS A 468 9.85 2.66 8.09
C CYS A 468 10.39 1.44 8.86
N GLN A 469 9.59 0.91 9.78
CA GLN A 469 9.92 -0.27 10.59
C GLN A 469 9.99 -1.60 9.82
N THR A 470 9.57 -1.63 8.55
CA THR A 470 9.76 -2.81 7.69
C THR A 470 11.25 -3.06 7.44
N CYS A 471 12.03 -1.99 7.30
CA CYS A 471 13.46 -2.06 7.01
C CYS A 471 14.34 -1.57 8.17
N HIS A 472 13.82 -0.65 8.99
CA HIS A 472 14.54 -0.03 10.10
C HIS A 472 14.21 -0.65 11.46
N ASP A 473 15.25 -0.78 12.30
CA ASP A 473 15.08 -1.04 13.72
C ASP A 473 14.74 0.28 14.41
N VAL A 474 13.48 0.47 14.78
CA VAL A 474 12.99 1.69 15.44
C VAL A 474 13.68 1.95 16.78
N THR A 475 14.21 0.92 17.45
CA THR A 475 14.94 1.09 18.72
C THR A 475 16.35 1.66 18.51
N GLN A 476 16.85 1.62 17.28
CA GLN A 476 18.15 2.13 16.87
C GLN A 476 18.04 3.04 15.64
N PHE A 477 16.89 3.68 15.44
CA PHE A 477 16.60 4.46 14.24
C PHE A 477 17.69 5.53 14.00
N PRO A 478 18.21 5.69 12.77
CA PRO A 478 17.75 5.11 11.50
C PRO A 478 18.47 3.82 11.07
N ALA A 479 19.02 3.01 11.99
CA ALA A 479 19.67 1.75 11.62
C ALA A 479 18.70 0.77 10.93
N THR A 480 19.18 0.06 9.92
CA THR A 480 18.43 -1.04 9.29
C THR A 480 18.63 -2.35 10.04
N TYR A 481 17.71 -3.30 9.86
CA TYR A 481 17.91 -4.64 10.39
C TYR A 481 19.19 -5.27 9.82
N THR A 482 20.02 -5.82 10.69
CA THR A 482 21.26 -6.47 10.28
C THR A 482 20.98 -7.87 9.74
N VAL A 483 21.33 -8.10 8.48
CA VAL A 483 21.23 -9.41 7.81
C VAL A 483 22.63 -9.84 7.35
N ALA A 484 23.07 -11.02 7.78
CA ALA A 484 24.40 -11.53 7.46
C ALA A 484 24.54 -11.98 6.00
N GLY A 485 23.45 -12.43 5.40
CA GLY A 485 23.34 -12.87 4.01
C GLY A 485 21.93 -13.41 3.75
N ALA A 486 21.63 -13.72 2.50
CA ALA A 486 20.33 -14.25 2.08
C ALA A 486 20.48 -15.66 1.49
N LYS A 487 19.48 -16.51 1.75
CA LYS A 487 19.39 -17.87 1.23
C LYS A 487 18.58 -17.90 -0.06
N PHE A 488 19.28 -18.04 -1.18
CA PHE A 488 18.70 -18.05 -2.51
C PHE A 488 17.95 -19.35 -2.80
N PRO A 489 17.02 -19.36 -3.77
CA PRO A 489 16.27 -20.58 -4.14
C PRO A 489 17.14 -21.76 -4.58
N SER A 490 18.39 -21.52 -4.99
CA SER A 490 19.38 -22.58 -5.30
C SER A 490 19.93 -23.28 -4.05
N GLY A 491 19.70 -22.71 -2.87
CA GLY A 491 20.28 -23.13 -1.59
C GLY A 491 21.59 -22.41 -1.24
N ALA A 492 22.14 -21.59 -2.14
CA ALA A 492 23.31 -20.77 -1.86
C ALA A 492 22.98 -19.69 -0.80
N VAL A 493 23.94 -19.40 0.07
CA VAL A 493 23.87 -18.28 1.01
C VAL A 493 24.87 -17.23 0.53
N LEU A 494 24.36 -16.09 0.06
CA LEU A 494 25.16 -15.04 -0.57
C LEU A 494 25.03 -13.74 0.21
N THR A 495 26.04 -12.88 0.09
CA THR A 495 26.19 -11.66 0.90
C THR A 495 27.06 -10.64 0.19
N PHE A 496 26.80 -9.36 0.43
CA PHE A 496 27.70 -8.25 0.07
C PHE A 496 28.78 -7.99 1.13
N GLY A 497 28.85 -8.83 2.16
CA GLY A 497 29.71 -8.65 3.32
C GLY A 497 28.90 -8.58 4.61
N GLU A 498 29.58 -8.79 5.74
CA GLU A 498 28.95 -8.77 7.06
C GLU A 498 28.35 -7.39 7.35
N GLY A 499 27.05 -7.34 7.67
CA GLY A 499 26.33 -6.11 8.01
C GLY A 499 26.03 -5.17 6.84
N ALA A 500 26.28 -5.58 5.59
CA ALA A 500 25.96 -4.76 4.43
C ALA A 500 24.43 -4.53 4.31
N PRO A 501 23.93 -3.28 4.24
CA PRO A 501 22.49 -3.00 4.15
C PRO A 501 21.79 -3.71 2.98
N ALA A 502 22.49 -3.86 1.85
CA ALA A 502 21.96 -4.54 0.67
C ALA A 502 21.62 -6.03 0.89
N ASN A 503 22.13 -6.67 1.95
CA ASN A 503 21.73 -8.03 2.34
C ASN A 503 20.24 -8.11 2.70
N LEU A 504 19.67 -7.03 3.25
CA LEU A 504 18.25 -6.93 3.52
C LEU A 504 17.45 -6.95 2.21
N CYS A 505 17.87 -6.18 1.21
CA CYS A 505 17.21 -6.09 -0.10
C CYS A 505 17.15 -7.45 -0.80
N ILE A 506 18.27 -8.18 -0.87
CA ILE A 506 18.33 -9.49 -1.52
C ILE A 506 17.59 -10.60 -0.75
N THR A 507 17.10 -10.34 0.46
CA THR A 507 16.16 -11.26 1.13
C THR A 507 14.84 -11.34 0.35
N CYS A 508 14.43 -10.27 -0.31
CA CYS A 508 13.24 -10.23 -1.17
C CYS A 508 13.58 -10.30 -2.67
N HIS A 509 14.60 -9.57 -3.13
CA HIS A 509 14.99 -9.48 -4.54
C HIS A 509 15.91 -10.63 -5.01
N GLN A 510 15.69 -11.85 -4.50
CA GLN A 510 16.43 -13.07 -4.85
C GLN A 510 15.73 -13.96 -5.89
N GLY A 511 14.50 -13.60 -6.30
CA GLY A 511 13.63 -14.48 -7.06
C GLY A 511 13.06 -15.64 -6.22
N ARG A 512 12.13 -16.40 -6.80
CA ARG A 512 11.44 -17.53 -6.14
C ARG A 512 11.85 -18.91 -6.66
N GLU A 513 12.48 -18.96 -7.82
CA GLU A 513 12.90 -20.20 -8.47
C GLU A 513 14.38 -20.09 -8.90
N SER A 514 14.98 -21.21 -9.28
CA SER A 514 16.38 -21.29 -9.72
C SER A 514 16.57 -22.43 -10.72
N THR A 515 17.78 -22.54 -11.28
CA THR A 515 18.22 -23.74 -12.01
C THR A 515 17.89 -25.03 -11.24
N VAL A 516 18.04 -25.05 -9.91
CA VAL A 516 17.82 -26.23 -9.08
C VAL A 516 16.34 -26.64 -9.07
N SER A 517 15.43 -25.68 -8.94
CA SER A 517 13.99 -25.99 -8.86
C SER A 517 13.41 -26.35 -10.24
N VAL A 518 13.89 -25.74 -11.32
CA VAL A 518 13.55 -26.13 -12.69
C VAL A 518 14.04 -27.54 -12.99
N ASN A 519 15.28 -27.88 -12.63
CA ASN A 519 15.81 -29.25 -12.78
C ASN A 519 15.01 -30.27 -11.98
N LYS A 520 14.61 -29.93 -10.74
CA LYS A 520 13.75 -30.79 -9.92
C LYS A 520 12.39 -31.04 -10.57
N ALA A 521 11.80 -30.03 -11.22
CA ALA A 521 10.52 -30.17 -11.92
C ALA A 521 10.64 -31.03 -13.18
N ILE A 522 11.78 -30.96 -13.87
CA ILE A 522 12.05 -31.72 -15.11
C ILE A 522 12.40 -33.19 -14.81
N GLY A 523 13.23 -33.45 -13.79
CA GLY A 523 13.74 -34.79 -13.50
C GLY A 523 14.49 -35.40 -14.70
N ASP A 524 14.21 -36.68 -14.98
CA ASP A 524 14.86 -37.47 -16.05
C ASP A 524 14.07 -37.45 -17.38
N LEU A 525 13.14 -36.51 -17.56
CA LEU A 525 12.31 -36.43 -18.76
C LEU A 525 13.16 -36.18 -20.03
N PRO A 526 12.84 -36.84 -21.16
CA PRO A 526 13.55 -36.59 -22.41
C PRO A 526 13.36 -35.14 -22.88
N ALA A 527 14.46 -34.52 -23.35
CA ALA A 527 14.54 -33.07 -23.55
C ALA A 527 13.48 -32.47 -24.48
N ASP A 528 13.05 -33.23 -25.50
CA ASP A 528 12.13 -32.78 -26.54
C ASP A 528 10.76 -33.50 -26.49
N THR A 529 10.44 -34.18 -25.38
CA THR A 529 9.16 -34.88 -25.23
C THR A 529 8.18 -34.04 -24.41
N VAL A 530 6.98 -33.82 -24.94
CA VAL A 530 5.89 -33.16 -24.20
C VAL A 530 5.48 -34.03 -23.02
N SER A 531 5.40 -33.42 -21.85
CA SER A 531 4.99 -34.11 -20.62
C SER A 531 3.83 -33.39 -19.95
N ALA A 532 2.77 -34.16 -19.64
CA ALA A 532 1.62 -33.67 -18.90
C ALA A 532 1.94 -33.35 -17.42
N ASP A 533 3.12 -33.74 -16.93
CA ASP A 533 3.58 -33.48 -15.56
C ASP A 533 4.28 -32.12 -15.42
N LEU A 534 4.68 -31.50 -16.54
CA LEU A 534 5.38 -30.23 -16.53
C LEU A 534 4.41 -29.05 -16.44
N ARG A 535 4.76 -28.07 -15.61
CA ARG A 535 4.09 -26.77 -15.50
C ARG A 535 5.16 -25.68 -15.49
N PHE A 536 4.79 -24.51 -16.00
CA PHE A 536 5.68 -23.35 -15.96
C PHE A 536 6.07 -23.01 -14.52
N ARG A 537 7.36 -22.70 -14.31
CA ARG A 537 7.92 -22.26 -13.03
C ARG A 537 8.22 -20.77 -13.16
N ASN A 538 7.56 -19.94 -12.37
CA ASN A 538 7.76 -18.50 -12.45
C ASN A 538 8.89 -18.08 -11.50
N PRO A 539 10.00 -17.50 -12.00
CA PRO A 539 11.05 -16.93 -11.15
C PRO A 539 10.58 -15.77 -10.28
N HIS A 540 9.40 -15.21 -10.58
CA HIS A 540 8.83 -14.02 -9.96
C HIS A 540 9.60 -12.74 -10.32
N TYR A 541 9.10 -11.61 -9.85
CA TYR A 541 9.53 -10.28 -10.27
C TYR A 541 10.81 -9.83 -9.57
N PHE A 542 11.61 -9.01 -10.25
CA PHE A 542 12.75 -8.27 -9.69
C PHE A 542 13.77 -9.17 -8.96
N GLY A 543 14.17 -10.28 -9.59
CA GLY A 543 15.22 -11.19 -9.11
C GLY A 543 16.65 -10.64 -9.23
N ALA A 544 16.81 -9.31 -9.13
CA ALA A 544 18.03 -8.56 -9.41
C ALA A 544 19.25 -9.08 -8.64
N GLY A 545 19.07 -9.46 -7.37
CA GLY A 545 20.14 -10.06 -6.56
C GLY A 545 20.67 -11.35 -7.20
N ALA A 546 19.79 -12.21 -7.68
CA ALA A 546 20.21 -13.47 -8.30
C ALA A 546 20.86 -13.27 -9.67
N THR A 547 20.44 -12.25 -10.43
CA THR A 547 21.13 -11.85 -11.66
C THR A 547 22.53 -11.30 -11.34
N LEU A 548 22.63 -10.39 -10.38
CA LEU A 548 23.89 -9.76 -9.96
C LEU A 548 24.93 -10.79 -9.50
N PHE A 549 24.50 -11.83 -8.77
CA PHE A 549 25.38 -12.91 -8.31
C PHE A 549 25.62 -14.02 -9.36
N GLY A 550 24.93 -14.01 -10.50
CA GLY A 550 25.13 -14.94 -11.61
C GLY A 550 25.12 -16.41 -11.17
N THR A 551 26.16 -17.16 -11.54
CA THR A 551 26.25 -18.61 -11.27
C THR A 551 26.38 -19.00 -9.79
N GLU A 552 26.66 -18.04 -8.91
CA GLU A 552 26.66 -18.29 -7.47
C GLU A 552 25.23 -18.39 -6.93
N ALA A 553 24.30 -17.59 -7.49
CA ALA A 553 22.88 -17.65 -7.17
C ALA A 553 22.13 -18.69 -7.99
N LYS A 554 22.55 -18.93 -9.25
CA LYS A 554 21.88 -19.81 -10.22
C LYS A 554 20.39 -19.46 -10.43
N GLY A 555 20.08 -18.17 -10.41
CA GLY A 555 18.72 -17.65 -10.57
C GLY A 555 18.14 -18.02 -11.93
N ALA A 556 18.74 -17.50 -13.00
CA ALA A 556 18.46 -17.96 -14.36
C ALA A 556 18.83 -19.45 -14.52
N TYR A 557 18.22 -20.12 -15.50
CA TYR A 557 18.48 -21.51 -15.81
C TYR A 557 19.79 -21.69 -16.57
N GLU A 558 20.68 -22.48 -15.97
CA GLU A 558 21.99 -22.85 -16.52
C GLU A 558 21.95 -24.26 -17.14
N PHE A 559 22.49 -24.39 -18.35
CA PHE A 559 22.52 -25.67 -19.08
C PHE A 559 23.71 -26.53 -18.65
N THR A 560 23.46 -27.83 -18.44
CA THR A 560 24.48 -28.80 -18.04
C THR A 560 25.65 -28.83 -19.03
N GLY A 561 26.89 -28.80 -18.51
CA GLY A 561 28.12 -28.86 -19.31
C GLY A 561 28.53 -27.52 -19.92
N LYS A 562 27.86 -26.43 -19.56
CA LYS A 562 28.25 -25.06 -19.87
C LYS A 562 28.76 -24.38 -18.61
N ASP A 563 29.73 -23.48 -18.80
CA ASP A 563 30.22 -22.59 -17.75
C ASP A 563 29.51 -21.23 -17.87
N TYR A 564 29.26 -20.60 -16.72
CA TYR A 564 28.59 -19.31 -16.61
C TYR A 564 29.39 -18.37 -15.71
N LEU A 565 29.25 -17.06 -15.94
CA LEU A 565 29.87 -16.02 -15.11
C LEU A 565 29.31 -16.02 -13.69
N GLY A 566 30.18 -15.74 -12.72
CA GLY A 566 29.82 -15.51 -11.32
C GLY A 566 29.22 -14.13 -11.09
N HIS A 567 29.35 -13.62 -9.87
CA HIS A 567 28.84 -12.29 -9.56
C HIS A 567 29.50 -11.20 -10.42
N HIS A 568 28.77 -10.11 -10.60
CA HIS A 568 29.24 -8.98 -11.39
C HIS A 568 30.43 -8.30 -10.71
N ALA A 569 31.41 -7.84 -11.49
CA ALA A 569 32.64 -7.22 -10.98
C ALA A 569 32.42 -5.96 -10.13
N HIS A 570 31.24 -5.33 -10.20
CA HIS A 570 30.89 -4.24 -9.29
C HIS A 570 30.76 -4.71 -7.84
N VAL A 571 30.39 -5.97 -7.60
CA VAL A 571 30.38 -6.57 -6.25
C VAL A 571 31.81 -6.63 -5.70
N ASP A 572 32.79 -7.05 -6.51
CA ASP A 572 34.21 -7.04 -6.15
C ASP A 572 34.74 -5.62 -5.86
N ALA A 573 34.20 -4.62 -6.55
CA ALA A 573 34.51 -3.22 -6.34
C ALA A 573 33.77 -2.60 -5.12
N GLY A 574 33.09 -3.42 -4.32
CA GLY A 574 32.37 -3.01 -3.11
C GLY A 574 31.05 -2.27 -3.38
N GLN A 575 30.54 -2.32 -4.61
CA GLN A 575 29.23 -1.76 -4.95
C GLN A 575 28.12 -2.74 -4.58
N SER A 576 26.95 -2.22 -4.22
CA SER A 576 25.79 -2.99 -3.83
C SER A 576 24.50 -2.33 -4.32
N CYS A 577 23.34 -2.91 -4.00
CA CYS A 577 22.03 -2.36 -4.36
C CYS A 577 21.90 -0.88 -3.96
N VAL A 578 22.26 -0.53 -2.72
CA VAL A 578 22.14 0.84 -2.17
C VAL A 578 23.23 1.79 -2.68
N THR A 579 24.17 1.29 -3.48
CA THR A 579 25.17 2.14 -4.16
C THR A 579 24.63 2.58 -5.52
N CYS A 580 23.91 1.69 -6.21
CA CYS A 580 23.33 1.98 -7.53
C CYS A 580 21.92 2.56 -7.46
N HIS A 581 21.17 2.29 -6.38
CA HIS A 581 19.79 2.76 -6.20
C HIS A 581 19.65 3.60 -4.94
N ASP A 582 18.79 4.61 -5.01
CA ASP A 582 18.22 5.20 -3.80
C ASP A 582 17.36 4.16 -3.08
N SER A 583 17.46 4.08 -1.75
CA SER A 583 16.77 3.04 -0.98
C SER A 583 15.28 3.31 -0.76
N HIS A 584 14.85 4.55 -0.94
CA HIS A 584 13.48 5.01 -0.69
C HIS A 584 12.78 5.39 -1.99
N GLU A 585 13.43 6.18 -2.85
CA GLU A 585 12.93 6.56 -4.18
C GLU A 585 13.07 5.42 -5.19
N LEU A 586 13.97 4.46 -4.94
CA LEU A 586 14.26 3.31 -5.82
C LEU A 586 14.85 3.68 -7.19
N GLY A 587 15.02 4.98 -7.45
CA GLY A 587 15.67 5.53 -8.63
C GLY A 587 17.14 5.12 -8.75
N VAL A 588 17.64 5.08 -9.97
CA VAL A 588 19.05 4.73 -10.27
C VAL A 588 19.94 5.96 -10.13
N ASN A 589 21.06 5.82 -9.43
CA ASN A 589 22.11 6.83 -9.35
C ASN A 589 22.92 6.86 -10.65
N THR A 590 22.43 7.60 -11.64
CA THR A 590 23.07 7.72 -12.96
C THR A 590 24.39 8.49 -12.91
N GLU A 591 24.54 9.46 -11.99
CA GLU A 591 25.79 10.20 -11.81
C GLU A 591 26.95 9.29 -11.42
N LEU A 592 26.71 8.32 -10.53
CA LEU A 592 27.70 7.32 -10.15
C LEU A 592 28.16 6.51 -11.37
N CYS A 593 27.23 6.09 -12.23
CA CYS A 593 27.56 5.36 -13.44
C CYS A 593 28.46 6.19 -14.37
N LEU A 594 28.11 7.47 -14.59
CA LEU A 594 28.83 8.37 -15.50
C LEU A 594 30.24 8.71 -15.03
N ALA A 595 30.53 8.63 -13.72
CA ALA A 595 31.86 8.82 -13.18
C ALA A 595 32.87 7.79 -13.71
N CYS A 596 32.44 6.53 -13.91
CA CYS A 596 33.28 5.44 -14.43
C CYS A 596 33.01 5.13 -15.91
N HIS A 597 31.82 5.48 -16.42
CA HIS A 597 31.38 5.25 -17.80
C HIS A 597 31.13 6.59 -18.52
N PRO A 598 32.17 7.41 -18.76
CA PRO A 598 31.99 8.75 -19.33
C PRO A 598 31.49 8.70 -20.78
N GLY A 599 30.63 9.65 -21.14
CA GLY A 599 30.10 9.80 -22.51
C GLY A 599 28.82 9.01 -22.80
N ASN A 600 28.31 8.25 -21.83
CA ASN A 600 27.02 7.57 -21.91
C ASN A 600 25.86 8.51 -21.56
N GLN A 601 24.67 8.22 -22.05
CA GLN A 601 23.45 9.01 -21.77
C GLN A 601 22.61 8.43 -20.64
N GLY A 602 22.86 7.17 -20.29
CA GLY A 602 22.16 6.41 -19.27
C GLY A 602 22.70 4.98 -19.20
N PRO A 603 22.26 4.19 -18.21
CA PRO A 603 22.69 2.80 -18.04
C PRO A 603 22.54 1.96 -19.31
N GLU A 604 21.50 2.20 -20.10
CA GLU A 604 21.14 1.46 -21.31
C GLU A 604 22.23 1.57 -22.37
N THR A 605 22.90 2.71 -22.45
CA THR A 605 23.95 2.98 -23.44
C THR A 605 25.33 2.48 -23.00
N ILE A 606 25.48 2.02 -21.75
CA ILE A 606 26.79 1.65 -21.21
C ILE A 606 27.32 0.40 -21.92
N ARG A 607 28.57 0.52 -22.39
CA ARG A 607 29.31 -0.58 -23.01
C ARG A 607 30.78 -0.58 -22.57
N MET A 608 31.28 -1.77 -22.24
CA MET A 608 32.70 -2.02 -21.93
C MET A 608 33.25 -3.12 -22.87
N GLY A 609 33.45 -2.76 -24.15
CA GLY A 609 33.96 -3.65 -25.19
C GLY A 609 33.49 -3.28 -26.60
N THR A 610 33.89 -4.08 -27.59
CA THR A 610 33.49 -3.91 -29.01
C THR A 610 32.94 -5.21 -29.61
N THR A 611 32.58 -6.18 -28.78
CA THR A 611 32.09 -7.49 -29.22
C THR A 611 30.61 -7.42 -29.48
N ASP A 612 30.21 -7.53 -30.75
CA ASP A 612 28.84 -7.78 -31.18
C ASP A 612 28.39 -9.18 -30.69
N TYR A 613 27.49 -9.22 -29.71
CA TYR A 613 26.98 -10.45 -29.11
C TYR A 613 25.72 -10.94 -29.83
N ASP A 614 24.82 -10.03 -30.21
CA ASP A 614 23.54 -10.33 -30.84
C ASP A 614 23.59 -10.54 -32.38
N GLY A 615 24.75 -10.27 -33.00
CA GLY A 615 25.05 -10.54 -34.39
C GLY A 615 24.46 -9.54 -35.39
N ASP A 616 24.05 -8.34 -34.96
CA ASP A 616 23.45 -7.31 -35.81
C ASP A 616 24.48 -6.40 -36.52
N ALA A 617 25.78 -6.62 -36.24
CA ALA A 617 26.94 -5.84 -36.69
C ALA A 617 27.08 -4.44 -36.07
N ASN A 618 26.32 -4.11 -35.04
CA ASN A 618 26.41 -2.87 -34.26
C ASN A 618 27.29 -3.05 -33.03
N THR A 619 28.55 -2.66 -33.15
CA THR A 619 29.50 -2.75 -32.03
C THR A 619 29.48 -1.54 -31.08
N THR A 620 28.54 -0.60 -31.29
CA THR A 620 28.50 0.71 -30.59
C THR A 620 27.33 0.89 -29.64
N GLU A 621 26.31 0.05 -29.74
CA GLU A 621 25.16 0.06 -28.84
C GLU A 621 25.46 -0.51 -27.45
N GLY A 622 24.60 -0.20 -26.49
CA GLY A 622 24.81 -0.62 -25.12
C GLY A 622 24.52 -2.10 -24.92
N ILE A 623 24.90 -2.63 -23.75
CA ILE A 623 24.58 -4.03 -23.40
C ILE A 623 23.07 -4.26 -23.29
N TYR A 624 22.28 -3.20 -23.10
CA TYR A 624 20.81 -3.27 -23.14
C TYR A 624 20.32 -3.82 -24.48
N ASP A 625 20.77 -3.22 -25.59
CA ASP A 625 20.31 -3.55 -26.94
C ASP A 625 20.68 -5.01 -27.29
N GLU A 626 21.90 -5.43 -26.97
CA GLU A 626 22.38 -6.80 -27.14
C GLU A 626 21.49 -7.83 -26.41
N VAL A 627 21.10 -7.53 -25.16
CA VAL A 627 20.21 -8.39 -24.36
C VAL A 627 18.78 -8.38 -24.93
N ALA A 628 18.29 -7.22 -25.37
CA ALA A 628 16.96 -7.06 -25.95
C ALA A 628 16.82 -7.87 -27.25
N THR A 629 17.78 -7.73 -28.16
CA THR A 629 17.81 -8.49 -29.43
C THR A 629 17.88 -10.00 -29.18
N GLU A 630 18.78 -10.47 -28.30
CA GLU A 630 18.84 -11.91 -27.98
C GLU A 630 17.54 -12.41 -27.32
N ALA A 631 16.85 -11.59 -26.52
CA ALA A 631 15.56 -11.95 -25.95
C ALA A 631 14.46 -12.08 -27.02
N GLU A 632 14.45 -11.21 -28.03
CA GLU A 632 13.56 -11.31 -29.19
C GLU A 632 13.84 -12.58 -30.01
N LEU A 633 15.12 -12.87 -30.29
CA LEU A 633 15.55 -14.09 -30.96
C LEU A 633 15.14 -15.35 -30.19
N LEU A 634 15.28 -15.34 -28.86
CA LEU A 634 14.83 -16.42 -28.00
C LEU A 634 13.32 -16.61 -28.07
N TYR A 635 12.52 -15.54 -28.02
CA TYR A 635 11.07 -15.65 -28.13
C TYR A 635 10.64 -16.24 -29.47
N ALA A 636 11.21 -15.77 -30.58
CA ALA A 636 10.95 -16.34 -31.90
C ALA A 636 11.32 -17.83 -31.97
N ALA A 637 12.46 -18.22 -31.39
CA ALA A 637 12.89 -19.62 -31.31
C ALA A 637 11.93 -20.47 -30.44
N ILE A 638 11.44 -19.92 -29.32
CA ILE A 638 10.43 -20.54 -28.45
C ILE A 638 9.14 -20.81 -29.22
N GLN A 639 8.59 -19.81 -29.92
CA GLN A 639 7.35 -19.95 -30.69
C GLN A 639 7.50 -21.02 -31.78
N LYS A 640 8.62 -20.97 -32.52
CA LYS A 640 8.93 -21.95 -33.55
C LYS A 640 9.06 -23.37 -32.98
N TYR A 641 9.78 -23.54 -31.88
CA TYR A 641 9.97 -24.83 -31.24
C TYR A 641 8.66 -25.39 -30.68
N ALA A 642 7.82 -24.55 -30.06
CA ALA A 642 6.51 -24.95 -29.56
C ALA A 642 5.62 -25.49 -30.69
N ASN A 643 5.59 -24.81 -31.84
CA ASN A 643 4.88 -25.29 -33.03
C ASN A 643 5.49 -26.57 -33.62
N ASP A 644 6.81 -26.59 -33.86
CA ASP A 644 7.46 -27.63 -34.65
C ASP A 644 7.75 -28.91 -33.85
N VAL A 645 8.06 -28.79 -32.56
CA VAL A 645 8.46 -29.90 -31.69
C VAL A 645 7.33 -30.27 -30.73
N ALA A 646 6.80 -29.31 -29.97
CA ALA A 646 5.72 -29.57 -29.02
C ALA A 646 4.34 -29.74 -29.69
N LYS A 647 4.22 -29.36 -30.96
CA LYS A 647 2.97 -29.41 -31.75
C LYS A 647 1.83 -28.58 -31.16
N SER A 648 2.20 -27.49 -30.49
CA SER A 648 1.28 -26.55 -29.83
C SER A 648 1.85 -25.15 -29.97
N PRO A 649 1.28 -24.28 -30.81
CA PRO A 649 1.68 -22.88 -30.87
C PRO A 649 1.54 -22.19 -29.50
N LEU A 650 2.42 -21.23 -29.24
CA LEU A 650 2.58 -20.58 -27.93
C LEU A 650 2.69 -19.07 -28.11
N VAL A 651 2.03 -18.33 -27.23
CA VAL A 651 2.18 -16.87 -27.08
C VAL A 651 2.46 -16.49 -25.63
N TYR A 652 3.17 -15.38 -25.46
CA TYR A 652 3.52 -14.79 -24.17
C TYR A 652 2.75 -13.48 -23.93
N ALA A 653 2.23 -13.31 -22.72
CA ALA A 653 1.63 -12.08 -22.23
C ALA A 653 2.17 -11.74 -20.84
N GLY A 654 3.11 -10.80 -20.76
CA GLY A 654 3.81 -10.47 -19.51
C GLY A 654 2.93 -9.88 -18.40
N SER A 655 1.77 -9.33 -18.74
CA SER A 655 0.78 -8.75 -17.82
C SER A 655 -0.32 -9.72 -17.38
N SER A 656 -0.43 -10.91 -17.99
CA SER A 656 -1.56 -11.83 -17.77
C SER A 656 -1.08 -13.18 -17.26
N TYR A 657 -1.40 -13.55 -16.02
CA TYR A 657 -1.08 -14.87 -15.48
C TYR A 657 -1.87 -15.99 -16.22
N PRO A 658 -1.26 -17.14 -16.58
CA PRO A 658 0.08 -17.63 -16.23
C PRO A 658 1.19 -17.32 -17.25
N TYR A 659 1.08 -16.21 -17.97
CA TYR A 659 2.02 -15.61 -18.92
C TYR A 659 2.20 -16.33 -20.24
N PHE A 660 2.09 -17.66 -20.27
CA PHE A 660 2.19 -18.45 -21.49
C PHE A 660 0.85 -19.11 -21.81
N PHE A 661 0.35 -18.88 -23.01
CA PHE A 661 -0.95 -19.34 -23.49
C PHE A 661 -0.79 -20.13 -24.80
N ILE A 662 -1.78 -20.95 -25.11
CA ILE A 662 -1.87 -21.59 -26.42
C ILE A 662 -2.29 -20.53 -27.42
N ASP A 663 -1.50 -20.36 -28.48
CA ASP A 663 -1.86 -19.52 -29.63
C ASP A 663 -2.81 -20.32 -30.52
N THR A 664 -4.11 -20.12 -30.30
CA THR A 664 -5.19 -20.91 -30.90
C THR A 664 -5.42 -20.58 -32.36
N ASN A 665 -5.09 -19.35 -32.77
CA ASN A 665 -5.24 -18.88 -34.14
C ASN A 665 -3.91 -18.90 -34.94
N ALA A 666 -2.80 -19.22 -34.27
CA ALA A 666 -1.45 -19.31 -34.82
C ALA A 666 -0.94 -17.99 -35.45
N ASN A 667 -1.34 -16.83 -34.90
CA ASN A 667 -0.92 -15.51 -35.37
C ASN A 667 0.38 -15.01 -34.69
N GLY A 668 0.89 -15.73 -33.69
CA GLY A 668 2.09 -15.38 -32.94
C GLY A 668 1.94 -14.23 -31.94
N SER A 669 0.71 -13.80 -31.63
CA SER A 669 0.39 -12.68 -30.75
C SER A 669 -0.58 -13.11 -29.64
N ALA A 670 -0.42 -12.58 -28.43
CA ALA A 670 -1.35 -12.88 -27.34
C ALA A 670 -2.63 -12.05 -27.49
N ASP A 671 -3.70 -12.65 -28.01
CA ASP A 671 -5.00 -11.99 -28.15
C ASP A 671 -5.80 -12.00 -26.83
N PRO A 672 -6.66 -11.00 -26.56
CA PRO A 672 -7.50 -10.96 -25.35
C PRO A 672 -8.31 -12.23 -25.11
N GLU A 673 -8.82 -12.86 -26.17
CA GLU A 673 -9.58 -14.10 -26.10
C GLU A 673 -8.73 -15.32 -25.68
N GLU A 674 -7.41 -15.23 -25.87
CA GLU A 674 -6.46 -16.30 -25.55
C GLU A 674 -5.86 -16.15 -24.15
N MET A 675 -5.84 -14.94 -23.58
CA MET A 675 -5.28 -14.63 -22.26
C MET A 675 -6.20 -15.05 -21.11
N THR A 676 -6.69 -16.29 -21.15
CA THR A 676 -7.57 -16.88 -20.14
C THR A 676 -6.89 -18.05 -19.44
N ARG A 677 -7.22 -18.25 -18.16
CA ARG A 677 -6.64 -19.35 -17.36
C ARG A 677 -6.87 -20.73 -17.97
N ASP A 678 -8.01 -20.91 -18.64
CA ASP A 678 -8.38 -22.18 -19.30
C ASP A 678 -7.53 -22.45 -20.55
N ASN A 679 -6.95 -21.40 -21.15
CA ASN A 679 -6.07 -21.48 -22.30
C ASN A 679 -4.57 -21.45 -21.93
N ALA A 680 -4.25 -21.68 -20.66
CA ALA A 680 -2.87 -21.76 -20.19
C ALA A 680 -2.07 -22.82 -20.97
N PHE A 681 -0.83 -22.49 -21.34
CA PHE A 681 0.01 -23.41 -22.09
C PHE A 681 0.40 -24.65 -21.25
N ALA A 682 0.14 -25.84 -21.80
CA ALA A 682 0.35 -27.12 -21.11
C ALA A 682 1.30 -28.08 -21.85
N SER A 683 1.66 -27.81 -23.10
CA SER A 683 2.45 -28.71 -23.96
C SER A 683 3.96 -28.55 -23.75
N TRP A 684 4.41 -28.53 -22.49
CA TRP A 684 5.80 -28.27 -22.14
C TRP A 684 6.71 -29.48 -22.44
N THR A 685 7.82 -29.24 -23.14
CA THR A 685 9.00 -30.12 -23.12
C THR A 685 10.02 -29.56 -22.12
N PRO A 686 10.98 -30.37 -21.62
CA PRO A 686 12.05 -29.85 -20.79
C PRO A 686 12.86 -28.70 -21.42
N ASN A 687 13.18 -28.77 -22.72
CA ASN A 687 13.91 -27.68 -23.39
C ASN A 687 13.06 -26.41 -23.53
N LEU A 688 11.78 -26.55 -23.88
CA LEU A 688 10.87 -25.42 -23.97
C LEU A 688 10.67 -24.75 -22.60
N LEU A 689 10.56 -25.53 -21.52
CA LEU A 689 10.42 -25.01 -20.17
C LEU A 689 11.66 -24.21 -19.72
N ARG A 690 12.87 -24.70 -20.01
CA ARG A 690 14.13 -24.00 -19.69
C ARG A 690 14.25 -22.68 -20.44
N ALA A 691 13.96 -22.69 -21.74
CA ALA A 691 14.01 -21.50 -22.59
C ALA A 691 12.95 -20.46 -22.16
N ALA A 692 11.70 -20.88 -21.94
CA ALA A 692 10.64 -20.01 -21.45
C ALA A 692 10.93 -19.45 -20.05
N TYR A 693 11.57 -20.24 -19.18
CA TYR A 693 12.01 -19.77 -17.87
C TYR A 693 13.03 -18.63 -17.98
N ASN A 694 14.04 -18.78 -18.84
CA ASN A 694 15.04 -17.74 -19.06
C ASN A 694 14.48 -16.51 -19.77
N TYR A 695 13.56 -16.70 -20.71
CA TYR A 695 12.83 -15.59 -21.31
C TYR A 695 12.06 -14.81 -20.24
N GLN A 696 11.26 -15.50 -19.42
CA GLN A 696 10.57 -14.88 -18.28
C GLN A 696 11.53 -14.18 -17.33
N TRP A 697 12.70 -14.75 -17.04
CA TRP A 697 13.70 -14.13 -16.16
C TRP A 697 14.09 -12.74 -16.66
N VAL A 698 14.45 -12.61 -17.95
CA VAL A 698 14.82 -11.32 -18.55
C VAL A 698 13.63 -10.36 -18.59
N GLN A 699 12.43 -10.84 -18.87
CA GLN A 699 11.21 -10.01 -18.84
C GLN A 699 10.83 -9.53 -17.43
N LYS A 700 11.30 -10.20 -16.37
CA LYS A 700 10.99 -9.91 -14.97
C LYS A 700 12.14 -9.29 -14.17
N ASP A 701 13.30 -9.10 -14.80
CA ASP A 701 14.42 -8.29 -14.30
C ASP A 701 14.75 -7.21 -15.34
N PRO A 702 14.06 -6.06 -15.32
CA PRO A 702 14.28 -5.01 -16.31
C PRO A 702 15.70 -4.43 -16.28
N GLY A 703 16.42 -4.58 -15.15
CA GLY A 703 17.81 -4.16 -15.00
C GLY A 703 18.84 -5.24 -15.37
N ALA A 704 18.43 -6.38 -15.93
CA ALA A 704 19.29 -7.54 -16.19
C ALA A 704 20.59 -7.21 -16.93
N PHE A 705 20.52 -6.26 -17.87
CA PHE A 705 21.65 -5.79 -18.68
C PHE A 705 22.73 -5.07 -17.83
N VAL A 706 22.36 -4.37 -16.77
CA VAL A 706 23.26 -3.71 -15.81
C VAL A 706 23.63 -4.62 -14.65
N HIS A 707 22.68 -5.41 -14.14
CA HIS A 707 22.93 -6.33 -13.02
C HIS A 707 24.00 -7.36 -13.38
N ASN A 708 23.89 -8.02 -14.54
CA ASN A 708 24.91 -8.95 -15.03
C ASN A 708 24.71 -9.29 -16.52
N GLY A 709 24.74 -8.28 -17.40
CA GLY A 709 24.35 -8.45 -18.81
C GLY A 709 25.10 -9.56 -19.55
N LYS A 710 26.41 -9.75 -19.30
CA LYS A 710 27.18 -10.85 -19.93
C LYS A 710 26.75 -12.23 -19.44
N TYR A 711 26.39 -12.39 -18.17
CA TYR A 711 25.81 -13.64 -17.67
C TYR A 711 24.47 -13.92 -18.36
N ILE A 712 23.64 -12.88 -18.52
CA ILE A 712 22.33 -13.00 -19.17
C ILE A 712 22.46 -13.36 -20.65
N LEU A 713 23.39 -12.76 -21.39
CA LEU A 713 23.70 -13.15 -22.78
C LEU A 713 24.17 -14.61 -22.88
N GLN A 714 24.95 -15.13 -21.91
CA GLN A 714 25.29 -16.56 -21.90
C GLN A 714 24.04 -17.47 -21.75
N VAL A 715 23.12 -17.05 -20.89
CA VAL A 715 21.87 -17.75 -20.62
C VAL A 715 20.94 -17.70 -21.84
N LEU A 716 20.80 -16.54 -22.49
CA LEU A 716 19.97 -16.34 -23.69
C LEU A 716 20.52 -17.16 -24.86
N TYR A 717 21.81 -17.03 -25.19
CA TYR A 717 22.49 -17.82 -26.22
C TYR A 717 22.24 -19.33 -26.07
N ASP A 718 22.46 -19.88 -24.87
CA ASP A 718 22.30 -21.32 -24.63
C ASP A 718 20.81 -21.74 -24.68
N SER A 719 19.89 -20.84 -24.32
CA SER A 719 18.45 -21.06 -24.44
C SER A 719 18.01 -21.12 -25.89
N ILE A 720 18.46 -20.18 -26.73
CA ILE A 720 18.19 -20.15 -28.19
C ILE A 720 18.67 -21.47 -28.80
N GLN A 721 19.91 -21.87 -28.48
CA GLN A 721 20.47 -23.14 -28.95
C GLN A 721 19.64 -24.36 -28.50
N ALA A 722 19.17 -24.39 -27.26
CA ALA A 722 18.39 -25.50 -26.72
C ALA A 722 17.03 -25.69 -27.41
N VAL A 723 16.40 -24.60 -27.85
CA VAL A 723 15.16 -24.63 -28.65
C VAL A 723 15.41 -24.56 -30.16
N ARG A 724 16.62 -24.92 -30.61
CA ARG A 724 16.99 -25.05 -32.03
C ARG A 724 16.90 -23.73 -32.82
N GLY A 725 17.00 -22.59 -32.14
CA GLY A 725 17.23 -21.30 -32.77
C GLY A 725 18.63 -21.21 -33.38
N ASP A 726 18.80 -20.30 -34.32
CA ASP A 726 20.09 -20.06 -34.97
C ASP A 726 20.96 -19.17 -34.09
N VAL A 727 22.16 -19.64 -33.77
CA VAL A 727 23.16 -18.92 -32.97
C VAL A 727 24.45 -18.69 -33.75
N THR A 728 24.44 -18.90 -35.08
CA THR A 728 25.65 -18.86 -35.91
C THR A 728 26.22 -17.45 -36.08
N THR A 729 25.37 -16.42 -35.97
CA THR A 729 25.76 -15.01 -35.99
C THR A 729 26.03 -14.46 -34.61
N LEU A 730 25.56 -15.14 -33.56
CA LEU A 730 25.68 -14.69 -32.17
C LEU A 730 27.06 -15.01 -31.60
N THR A 731 27.56 -14.14 -30.73
CA THR A 731 28.78 -14.40 -29.95
C THR A 731 28.40 -14.68 -28.50
N ARG A 732 28.64 -15.90 -28.01
CA ARG A 732 28.47 -16.19 -26.58
C ARG A 732 29.59 -15.53 -25.75
N PRO A 733 29.31 -14.73 -24.70
CA PRO A 733 30.36 -14.16 -23.85
C PRO A 733 31.27 -15.24 -23.25
N PRO A 734 32.60 -15.02 -23.22
CA PRO A 734 33.53 -15.98 -22.63
C PRO A 734 33.44 -15.97 -21.10
N VAL A 735 33.63 -17.14 -20.49
CA VAL A 735 33.95 -17.23 -19.05
C VAL A 735 35.47 -17.11 -18.94
N ALA A 736 35.98 -16.06 -18.31
CA ALA A 736 37.41 -15.97 -18.03
C ALA A 736 37.79 -17.12 -17.07
N ALA A 737 38.86 -17.85 -17.39
CA ALA A 737 39.43 -18.78 -16.42
C ALA A 737 39.86 -17.98 -15.18
N PRO A 738 39.57 -18.46 -13.96
CA PRO A 738 39.87 -17.75 -12.71
C PRO A 738 41.37 -17.44 -12.54
#